data_AF-A0A8H5III7-F1
#
_entry.id   AF-A0A8H5III7-F1
#
_cell.length_a   1.000
_cell.length_b   1.000
_cell.length_c   1.000
_cell.angle_alpha   90.00
_cell.angle_beta   90.00
_cell.angle_gamma   90.00
#
_symmetry.space_group_name_H-M   'P 1'
#
loop_
_entity.id
_entity.type
_entity.pdbx_description
1 polymer ?
#
loop_
_entity_poly.entity_id
_entity_poly.type
_entity_poly.pdbx_seq_one_letter_code
_entity_poly.pdbx_strand_id
1 'polypeptide(L)'
;MIALTILLAVAVETLAQRSAAQGGLALSPSLDAMPGYAKLSYLYVPTIIAVLYSMLWSWIDLDVKRMQPWFELSKREGATAENSLFLDYQYEFVALVPFKAAKRKHWPVFFGGTAMVIVFWALTPLQSALLGTGIVKQTDMTSLVNRSQLLPVAEHVKVLDPEFLNTGYAIGWLGQQFPAFTTADYALLPFYPNTSSELANVRKHAAVSLNITAETTKLWTELNCWPAEIARIGVRHQEQFSFLNGQGCNTTAGFGARNETRMFYIGYFTSPYSDFQIANPNCGRTPDSIHQFLAIWGKAIPVDWDPSPTFNISAMFCQPQYFKQRVLATVNANTFEPDGKSIRALGPRETLSDKEFNRTAFEYLLANGMAETPIVKDYPFNAVVEQHPRLNHTNITFPVSNMVGFALAGKDLDKDQYVHHDVLHKAYNDAHKYLFSVAMTTILKNSTNFSNNTVLVEYYMTGIIVSRAFATAVECFLVVVTIFTGFILWFSRDAPSNLPVNPSSIRRYIDFFSNSPDALSAFKPMDHADDEGLLEDFKMDSFQLISKNDGADVEILLLPRLRASETYNKSIQRGYYDPVKPLALKRWVGLLFVLTLIGAMAFLSYLKHQESSLNGLTRPSNNFEVRQLLENYIPTIFATLIEPFWVLLNRLLCVLQPFKDLWEGKAKPKNTIDATYTSIPPQLVFWRALRSKHLVLVLVCSMALLANLLAVGLGSLFNENITTANYTVTMSPVFAPRFKNESVFGLSRDLNRNLITTSLYQDHLYVAMANLTSGTILPPWISQEYFFQKHQLQDYSMNRTGDIYTVSTRGYGAAANCTTVSASKLTTKYEIPEDWPTEMMNLSQCTTDDQFVAAAVPVIRTSANNRSTGISSLEYSLTMDRTFTRSPCGRSLPLGWARTQETKDVNGTVDASFLICRPIFETAIFNVTIDPLGHVISYERTSNLTTTLDYDESELHTDILFQTYNSRWDQDPQWHNHSLSTNWMNHLIMVVNGSRSAFDPNDPVPDPEELLPAVSDIYRRVYAILLGLNDHIFETSNRGGPISAIRHTKETRIFMEDASFIITMTILALNTIVAGLFYIRAVAFVLPRMPTTIGAVVAYFAPSRLATPVYKDAPGQSSRTLSFGRYIGTDGNVHVGIEADPHVVPIDPSSLGPQVDYLKFLRRRRKGNTNQPDDSETWI
;
A
#
# COMPACT_ATOMS: atom_id res chain seq x y z
N MET A 1 24.47 -27.88 24.74
CA MET A 1 24.64 -26.86 23.68
C MET A 1 24.60 -27.43 22.28
N ILE A 2 25.43 -28.41 21.90
CA ILE A 2 25.38 -29.03 20.56
C ILE A 2 23.95 -29.49 20.17
N ALA A 3 23.24 -30.16 21.06
CA ALA A 3 21.86 -30.56 20.79
C ALA A 3 20.90 -29.36 20.60
N LEU A 4 21.11 -28.27 21.35
CA LEU A 4 20.30 -27.05 21.25
C LEU A 4 20.56 -26.31 19.93
N THR A 5 21.81 -26.22 19.48
CA THR A 5 22.16 -25.56 18.21
C THR A 5 21.60 -26.31 17.01
N ILE A 6 21.68 -27.65 17.03
CA ILE A 6 21.09 -28.49 16.00
C ILE A 6 19.56 -28.34 15.99
N LEU A 7 18.92 -28.34 17.17
CA LEU A 7 17.47 -28.15 17.27
C LEU A 7 17.03 -26.80 16.70
N LEU A 8 17.76 -25.71 16.99
CA LEU A 8 17.49 -24.39 16.42
C LEU A 8 17.67 -24.37 14.89
N ALA A 9 18.71 -25.01 14.36
CA ALA A 9 18.92 -25.09 12.91
C ALA A 9 17.77 -25.87 12.23
N VAL A 10 17.34 -26.99 12.81
CA VAL A 10 16.17 -27.75 12.33
C VAL A 10 14.89 -26.92 12.42
N ALA A 11 14.70 -26.14 13.50
CA ALA A 11 13.54 -25.27 13.63
C ALA A 11 13.49 -24.19 12.54
N VAL A 12 14.62 -23.55 12.23
CA VAL A 12 14.70 -22.55 11.14
C VAL A 12 14.40 -23.20 9.78
N GLU A 13 14.99 -24.36 9.47
CA GLU A 13 14.78 -25.05 8.20
C GLU A 13 13.32 -25.52 8.05
N THR A 14 12.72 -26.06 9.12
CA THR A 14 11.31 -26.48 9.09
C THR A 14 10.35 -25.31 8.87
N LEU A 15 10.62 -24.14 9.48
CA LEU A 15 9.86 -22.92 9.22
C LEU A 15 10.05 -22.42 7.78
N ALA A 16 11.28 -22.43 7.27
CA ALA A 16 11.58 -22.02 5.90
C ALA A 16 10.90 -22.94 4.86
N GLN A 17 10.97 -24.26 5.05
CA GLN A 17 10.30 -25.23 4.17
C GLN A 17 8.77 -25.09 4.22
N ARG A 18 8.20 -24.90 5.42
CA ARG A 18 6.75 -24.72 5.57
C ARG A 18 6.28 -23.42 4.94
N SER A 19 7.03 -22.32 5.13
CA SER A 19 6.75 -21.04 4.50
C SER A 19 6.84 -21.15 2.97
N ALA A 20 7.83 -21.88 2.44
CA ALA A 20 7.96 -22.13 1.00
C ALA A 20 6.83 -23.01 0.43
N ALA A 21 6.40 -24.04 1.16
CA ALA A 21 5.34 -24.96 0.71
C ALA A 21 3.95 -24.32 0.75
N GLN A 22 3.69 -23.43 1.72
CA GLN A 22 2.38 -22.78 1.91
C GLN A 22 2.35 -21.35 1.32
N GLY A 23 3.48 -20.85 0.82
CA GLY A 23 3.69 -19.48 0.37
C GLY A 23 3.83 -18.44 1.50
N GLY A 24 3.43 -18.78 2.73
CA GLY A 24 3.58 -17.96 3.93
C GLY A 24 3.03 -18.67 5.17
N LEU A 25 3.45 -18.23 6.35
CA LEU A 25 2.94 -18.69 7.65
C LEU A 25 1.78 -17.79 8.10
N ALA A 26 0.80 -18.36 8.80
CA ALA A 26 -0.36 -17.66 9.36
C ALA A 26 -1.07 -16.72 8.36
N LEU A 27 -1.49 -17.28 7.22
CA LEU A 27 -2.18 -16.54 6.16
C LEU A 27 -3.48 -15.89 6.68
N SER A 28 -3.65 -14.59 6.44
CA SER A 28 -4.81 -13.79 6.80
C SER A 28 -5.26 -12.89 5.63
N PRO A 29 -6.52 -12.43 5.58
CA PRO A 29 -7.01 -11.56 4.51
C PRO A 29 -6.33 -10.19 4.46
N SER A 30 -5.87 -9.67 5.61
CA SER A 30 -5.14 -8.41 5.74
C SER A 30 -4.16 -8.49 6.92
N LEU A 31 -3.23 -7.52 6.99
CA LEU A 31 -2.28 -7.39 8.11
C LEU A 31 -3.01 -7.12 9.43
N ASP A 32 -4.08 -6.32 9.40
CA ASP A 32 -4.89 -6.01 10.58
C ASP A 32 -5.68 -7.22 11.09
N ALA A 33 -6.18 -8.06 10.18
CA ALA A 33 -6.91 -9.28 10.50
C ALA A 33 -6.04 -10.44 11.00
N MET A 34 -4.71 -10.29 11.00
CA MET A 34 -3.81 -11.33 11.50
C MET A 34 -3.96 -11.50 13.02
N PRO A 35 -4.05 -12.75 13.53
CA PRO A 35 -4.20 -12.99 14.96
C PRO A 35 -3.06 -12.39 15.79
N GLY A 36 -3.39 -11.82 16.95
CA GLY A 36 -2.40 -11.17 17.82
C GLY A 36 -1.25 -12.08 18.25
N TYR A 37 -1.50 -13.38 18.43
CA TYR A 37 -0.44 -14.35 18.73
C TYR A 37 0.54 -14.52 17.56
N ALA A 38 0.07 -14.45 16.32
CA ALA A 38 0.92 -14.55 15.13
C ALA A 38 1.78 -13.30 14.99
N LYS A 39 1.20 -12.10 15.24
CA LYS A 39 1.94 -10.83 15.28
C LYS A 39 3.06 -10.86 16.33
N LEU A 40 2.74 -11.26 17.56
CA LEU A 40 3.71 -11.41 18.64
C LEU A 40 4.81 -12.43 18.28
N SER A 41 4.42 -13.55 17.67
CA SER A 41 5.34 -14.64 17.34
C SER A 41 6.36 -14.26 16.28
N TYR A 42 5.99 -13.49 15.25
CA TYR A 42 6.97 -13.10 14.23
C TYR A 42 7.86 -11.94 14.68
N LEU A 43 7.33 -11.00 15.48
CA LEU A 43 8.07 -9.81 15.92
C LEU A 43 9.11 -10.11 17.01
N TYR A 44 8.75 -10.87 18.04
CA TYR A 44 9.56 -10.96 19.26
C TYR A 44 10.19 -12.34 19.51
N VAL A 45 9.56 -13.43 19.08
CA VAL A 45 10.01 -14.79 19.49
C VAL A 45 11.40 -15.15 18.92
N PRO A 46 11.73 -14.92 17.64
CA PRO A 46 13.05 -15.24 17.11
C PRO A 46 14.18 -14.52 17.85
N THR A 47 14.01 -13.22 18.12
CA THR A 47 14.99 -12.40 18.83
C THR A 47 15.12 -12.81 20.30
N ILE A 48 14.02 -13.11 20.99
CA ILE A 48 14.03 -13.62 22.37
C ILE A 48 14.81 -14.95 22.45
N ILE A 49 14.55 -15.89 21.54
CA ILE A 49 15.26 -17.19 21.51
C ILE A 49 16.76 -16.96 21.28
N ALA A 50 17.12 -16.05 20.37
CA ALA A 50 18.52 -15.73 20.07
C ALA A 50 19.26 -15.13 21.27
N VAL A 51 18.61 -14.23 22.01
CA VAL A 51 19.14 -13.62 23.24
C VAL A 51 19.32 -14.66 24.36
N LEU A 52 18.37 -15.57 24.55
CA LEU A 52 18.53 -16.65 25.54
C LEU A 52 19.68 -17.60 25.15
N TYR A 53 19.81 -17.87 23.85
CA TYR A 53 20.89 -18.68 23.31
C TYR A 53 22.27 -18.02 23.49
N SER A 54 22.40 -16.70 23.23
CA SER A 54 23.64 -15.96 23.46
C SER A 54 24.03 -15.93 24.94
N MET A 55 23.05 -15.77 25.83
CA MET A 55 23.27 -15.83 27.27
C MET A 55 23.85 -17.18 27.71
N LEU A 56 23.30 -18.31 27.23
CA LEU A 56 23.84 -19.65 27.55
C LEU A 56 25.25 -19.84 26.98
N TRP A 57 25.52 -19.37 25.76
CA TRP A 57 26.84 -19.47 25.14
C TRP A 57 27.90 -18.68 25.91
N SER A 58 27.51 -17.54 26.50
CA SER A 58 28.42 -16.71 27.31
C SER A 58 29.01 -17.43 28.52
N TRP A 59 28.34 -18.48 29.03
CA TRP A 59 28.82 -19.29 30.15
C TRP A 59 29.98 -20.18 29.72
N ILE A 60 29.84 -20.83 28.56
CA ILE A 60 30.88 -21.70 28.00
C ILE A 60 32.11 -20.88 27.64
N ASP A 61 31.92 -19.73 26.98
CA ASP A 61 33.02 -18.84 26.64
C ASP A 61 33.81 -18.39 27.88
N LEU A 62 33.12 -18.04 28.97
CA LEU A 62 33.74 -17.65 30.22
C LEU A 62 34.56 -18.79 30.84
N ASP A 63 34.00 -20.00 30.91
CA ASP A 63 34.66 -21.15 31.52
C ASP A 63 35.87 -21.62 30.73
N VAL A 64 35.79 -21.64 29.39
CA VAL A 64 36.93 -21.99 28.53
C VAL A 64 38.08 -21.00 28.74
N LYS A 65 37.80 -19.70 28.79
CA LYS A 65 38.80 -18.65 29.07
C LYS A 65 39.40 -18.79 30.47
N ARG A 66 38.61 -19.23 31.46
CA ARG A 66 39.04 -19.42 32.85
C ARG A 66 39.97 -20.60 33.05
N MET A 67 39.69 -21.71 32.38
CA MET A 67 40.43 -22.97 32.56
C MET A 67 41.71 -23.03 31.74
N GLN A 68 41.80 -22.28 30.64
CA GLN A 68 42.96 -22.31 29.73
C GLN A 68 44.33 -22.17 30.44
N PRO A 69 44.55 -21.20 31.35
CA PRO A 69 45.85 -21.05 32.02
C PRO A 69 46.27 -22.31 32.81
N TRP A 70 45.31 -23.00 33.40
CA TRP A 70 45.55 -24.18 34.22
C TRP A 70 45.81 -25.44 33.38
N PHE A 71 45.19 -25.55 32.21
CA PHE A 71 45.51 -26.60 31.24
C PHE A 71 46.94 -26.46 30.70
N GLU A 72 47.39 -25.22 30.47
CA GLU A 72 48.76 -24.94 30.06
C GLU A 72 49.77 -25.33 31.17
N LEU A 73 49.50 -24.98 32.43
CA LEU A 73 50.37 -25.38 33.56
C LEU A 73 50.42 -26.90 33.79
N SER A 74 49.34 -27.64 33.49
CA SER A 74 49.26 -29.08 33.72
C SER A 74 49.99 -29.93 32.66
N LYS A 75 50.61 -29.31 31.65
CA LYS A 75 51.38 -30.01 30.61
C LYS A 75 52.64 -30.66 31.19
N ARG A 76 53.11 -31.75 30.55
CA ARG A 76 54.30 -32.51 30.98
C ARG A 76 55.61 -31.71 30.96
N GLU A 77 55.68 -30.69 30.11
CA GLU A 77 56.85 -29.79 30.00
C GLU A 77 56.61 -28.44 30.72
N GLY A 78 55.47 -28.27 31.41
CA GLY A 78 55.02 -26.99 31.91
C GLY A 78 54.64 -25.99 30.81
N ALA A 79 54.48 -24.72 31.19
CA ALA A 79 54.24 -23.62 30.28
C ALA A 79 55.03 -22.37 30.71
N THR A 80 55.40 -21.52 29.75
CA THR A 80 56.00 -20.22 30.05
C THR A 80 55.02 -19.33 30.81
N ALA A 81 55.51 -18.43 31.66
CA ALA A 81 54.65 -17.55 32.45
C ALA A 81 53.72 -16.69 31.57
N GLU A 82 54.21 -16.21 30.43
CA GLU A 82 53.43 -15.44 29.44
C GLU A 82 52.24 -16.24 28.87
N ASN A 83 52.40 -17.55 28.68
CA ASN A 83 51.36 -18.44 28.14
C ASN A 83 50.52 -19.13 29.22
N SER A 84 50.74 -18.82 30.50
CA SER A 84 50.01 -19.42 31.61
C SER A 84 49.59 -18.38 32.64
N LEU A 85 50.47 -18.04 33.59
CA LEU A 85 50.17 -17.20 34.74
C LEU A 85 49.71 -15.79 34.37
N PHE A 86 50.15 -15.25 33.23
CA PHE A 86 49.85 -13.89 32.76
C PHE A 86 48.80 -13.83 31.64
N LEU A 87 47.91 -14.83 31.53
CA LEU A 87 46.78 -14.79 30.61
C LEU A 87 45.59 -14.02 31.18
N ASP A 88 45.02 -13.11 30.38
CA ASP A 88 43.95 -12.17 30.77
C ASP A 88 42.71 -12.20 29.86
N TYR A 89 42.52 -13.28 29.08
CA TYR A 89 41.43 -13.41 28.09
C TYR A 89 40.01 -13.09 28.59
N GLN A 90 39.74 -13.23 29.89
CA GLN A 90 38.44 -12.97 30.50
C GLN A 90 38.08 -11.48 30.56
N TYR A 91 39.10 -10.62 30.62
CA TYR A 91 39.02 -9.19 30.89
C TYR A 91 39.30 -8.32 29.66
N GLU A 92 39.44 -8.96 28.51
CA GLU A 92 39.52 -8.29 27.23
C GLU A 92 38.16 -8.15 26.56
N PHE A 93 38.06 -7.19 25.65
CA PHE A 93 36.89 -7.05 24.80
C PHE A 93 36.71 -8.28 23.91
N VAL A 94 35.49 -8.82 23.86
CA VAL A 94 35.18 -10.15 23.29
C VAL A 94 35.69 -10.34 21.85
N ALA A 95 35.72 -9.28 21.05
CA ALA A 95 36.17 -9.32 19.65
C ALA A 95 37.68 -9.51 19.49
N LEU A 96 38.50 -9.15 20.47
CA LEU A 96 39.96 -9.22 20.38
C LEU A 96 40.50 -10.58 20.83
N VAL A 97 39.73 -11.30 21.64
CA VAL A 97 40.12 -12.61 22.22
C VAL A 97 40.47 -13.64 21.14
N PRO A 98 39.67 -13.86 20.07
CA PRO A 98 40.01 -14.87 19.06
C PRO A 98 41.37 -14.63 18.41
N PHE A 99 41.68 -13.37 18.08
CA PHE A 99 42.94 -13.00 17.45
C PHE A 99 44.14 -13.27 18.38
N LYS A 100 44.04 -12.90 19.66
CA LYS A 100 45.10 -13.18 20.63
C LYS A 100 45.24 -14.67 20.94
N ALA A 101 44.14 -15.41 21.04
CA ALA A 101 44.15 -16.85 21.27
C ALA A 101 44.77 -17.62 20.10
N ALA A 102 44.45 -17.24 18.86
CA ALA A 102 45.06 -17.81 17.65
C ALA A 102 46.58 -17.57 17.63
N LYS A 103 47.03 -16.34 17.92
CA LYS A 103 48.47 -16.00 17.96
C LYS A 103 49.24 -16.84 18.99
N ARG A 104 48.61 -17.12 20.14
CA ARG A 104 49.19 -17.96 21.20
C ARG A 104 48.92 -19.47 21.04
N LYS A 105 48.26 -19.89 19.95
CA LYS A 105 47.86 -21.30 19.67
C LYS A 105 46.97 -21.92 20.76
N HIS A 106 46.19 -21.11 21.46
CA HIS A 106 45.21 -21.56 22.46
C HIS A 106 43.88 -21.90 21.78
N TRP A 107 43.82 -23.08 21.16
CA TRP A 107 42.70 -23.51 20.33
C TRP A 107 41.32 -23.54 21.04
N PRO A 108 41.17 -24.00 22.30
CA PRO A 108 39.88 -23.95 22.99
C PRO A 108 39.32 -22.52 23.09
N VAL A 109 40.17 -21.57 23.49
CA VAL A 109 39.79 -20.15 23.63
C VAL A 109 39.51 -19.52 22.26
N PHE A 110 40.26 -19.91 21.22
CA PHE A 110 40.01 -19.44 19.86
C PHE A 110 38.62 -19.86 19.37
N PHE A 111 38.26 -21.15 19.46
CA PHE A 111 36.96 -21.64 19.00
C PHE A 111 35.81 -21.08 19.86
N GLY A 112 35.98 -21.01 21.19
CA GLY A 112 34.99 -20.43 22.10
C GLY A 112 34.74 -18.95 21.85
N GLY A 113 35.81 -18.17 21.73
CA GLY A 113 35.73 -16.74 21.43
C GLY A 113 35.16 -16.45 20.04
N THR A 114 35.56 -17.20 19.01
CA THR A 114 35.05 -17.00 17.64
C THR A 114 33.57 -17.33 17.56
N ALA A 115 33.14 -18.44 18.18
CA ALA A 115 31.73 -18.77 18.26
C ALA A 115 30.94 -17.67 19.00
N MET A 116 31.48 -17.09 20.07
CA MET A 116 30.83 -16.01 20.80
C MET A 116 30.62 -14.75 19.93
N VAL A 117 31.61 -14.40 19.09
CA VAL A 117 31.48 -13.30 18.12
C VAL A 117 30.39 -13.59 17.08
N ILE A 118 30.34 -14.81 16.54
CA ILE A 118 29.30 -15.23 15.58
C ILE A 118 27.91 -15.15 16.24
N VAL A 119 27.77 -15.63 17.48
CA VAL A 119 26.50 -15.64 18.19
C VAL A 119 25.99 -14.22 18.41
N PHE A 120 26.83 -13.30 18.91
CA PHE A 120 26.40 -11.94 19.21
C PHE A 120 26.15 -11.06 17.98
N TRP A 121 26.99 -11.13 16.96
CA TRP A 121 26.98 -10.14 15.87
C TRP A 121 26.51 -10.68 14.53
N ALA A 122 26.36 -12.00 14.38
CA ALA A 122 25.72 -12.59 13.22
C ALA A 122 24.36 -13.19 13.58
N LEU A 123 24.31 -14.16 14.51
CA LEU A 123 23.07 -14.88 14.81
C LEU A 123 22.00 -13.98 15.42
N THR A 124 22.28 -13.25 16.51
CA THR A 124 21.26 -12.43 17.18
C THR A 124 20.63 -11.38 16.25
N PRO A 125 21.40 -10.60 15.47
CA PRO A 125 20.82 -9.60 14.57
C PRO A 125 20.13 -10.20 13.34
N LEU A 126 20.58 -11.34 12.81
CA LEU A 126 19.91 -11.99 11.67
C LEU A 126 18.51 -12.52 12.03
N GLN A 127 18.24 -12.78 13.31
CA GLN A 127 16.96 -13.34 13.75
C GLN A 127 15.81 -12.33 13.65
N SER A 128 16.07 -11.03 13.79
CA SER A 128 15.04 -10.00 13.56
C SER A 128 14.72 -9.80 12.07
N ALA A 129 15.66 -10.12 11.17
CA ALA A 129 15.47 -10.01 9.71
C ALA A 129 14.93 -11.30 9.06
N LEU A 130 14.80 -12.40 9.82
CA LEU A 130 14.44 -13.72 9.30
C LEU A 130 12.98 -13.78 8.79
N LEU A 131 12.06 -13.14 9.51
CA LEU A 131 10.62 -13.15 9.26
C LEU A 131 10.15 -11.76 8.84
N GLY A 132 9.35 -11.68 7.78
CA GLY A 132 8.67 -10.45 7.37
C GLY A 132 7.30 -10.74 6.79
N THR A 133 6.52 -9.71 6.46
CA THR A 133 5.17 -9.88 5.90
C THR A 133 5.14 -9.67 4.38
N GLY A 134 4.28 -10.41 3.67
CA GLY A 134 4.08 -10.25 2.23
C GLY A 134 2.76 -10.86 1.73
N ILE A 135 2.44 -10.59 0.46
CA ILE A 135 1.20 -11.05 -0.20
C ILE A 135 1.50 -12.36 -0.95
N VAL A 136 0.63 -13.35 -0.75
CA VAL A 136 0.75 -14.72 -1.25
C VAL A 136 -0.49 -15.08 -2.07
N LYS A 137 -0.28 -15.70 -3.23
CA LYS A 137 -1.36 -16.22 -4.09
C LYS A 137 -1.75 -17.63 -3.60
N GLN A 138 -3.04 -17.84 -3.37
CA GLN A 138 -3.66 -19.13 -3.06
C GLN A 138 -4.57 -19.59 -4.20
N THR A 139 -4.77 -20.89 -4.32
CA THR A 139 -5.53 -21.49 -5.43
C THR A 139 -6.34 -22.68 -4.94
N ASP A 140 -7.67 -22.58 -5.08
CA ASP A 140 -8.64 -23.60 -4.70
C ASP A 140 -9.46 -24.09 -5.89
N MET A 141 -10.01 -25.29 -5.80
CA MET A 141 -10.94 -25.85 -6.78
C MET A 141 -12.36 -25.93 -6.22
N THR A 142 -13.35 -25.42 -6.97
CA THR A 142 -14.79 -25.48 -6.62
C THR A 142 -15.64 -25.95 -7.82
N SER A 143 -16.93 -26.21 -7.58
CA SER A 143 -17.90 -26.61 -8.60
C SER A 143 -18.67 -25.43 -9.21
N LEU A 144 -19.08 -25.49 -10.48
CA LEU A 144 -20.03 -24.53 -11.09
C LEU A 144 -21.48 -24.79 -10.66
N VAL A 145 -22.29 -23.72 -10.60
CA VAL A 145 -23.74 -23.79 -10.38
C VAL A 145 -24.48 -23.69 -11.71
N ASN A 146 -24.23 -22.61 -12.46
CA ASN A 146 -24.93 -22.31 -13.70
C ASN A 146 -23.94 -21.92 -14.81
N ARG A 147 -24.27 -22.27 -16.07
CA ARG A 147 -23.61 -21.79 -17.28
C ARG A 147 -24.65 -21.22 -18.25
N SER A 148 -24.27 -20.21 -19.01
CA SER A 148 -25.12 -19.65 -20.06
C SER A 148 -24.91 -20.36 -21.39
N GLN A 149 -25.99 -20.48 -22.16
CA GLN A 149 -26.02 -20.94 -23.55
C GLN A 149 -26.75 -19.90 -24.41
N LEU A 150 -26.55 -19.96 -25.72
CA LEU A 150 -27.28 -19.10 -26.66
C LEU A 150 -28.74 -19.52 -26.75
N LEU A 151 -29.63 -18.54 -26.92
CA LEU A 151 -31.05 -18.78 -27.22
C LEU A 151 -31.21 -19.48 -28.58
N PRO A 152 -32.36 -20.13 -28.83
CA PRO A 152 -32.69 -20.60 -30.17
C PRO A 152 -32.81 -19.43 -31.16
N VAL A 153 -32.29 -19.59 -32.38
CA VAL A 153 -32.24 -18.55 -33.43
C VAL A 153 -33.61 -17.92 -33.74
N ALA A 154 -34.70 -18.68 -33.62
CA ALA A 154 -36.06 -18.18 -33.84
C ALA A 154 -36.47 -17.08 -32.84
N GLU A 155 -35.86 -17.06 -31.65
CA GLU A 155 -36.13 -16.06 -30.62
C GLU A 155 -35.26 -14.81 -30.77
N HIS A 156 -34.14 -14.89 -31.50
CA HIS A 156 -33.17 -13.79 -31.64
C HIS A 156 -33.82 -12.52 -32.23
N VAL A 157 -34.74 -12.67 -33.18
CA VAL A 157 -35.42 -11.53 -33.83
C VAL A 157 -36.27 -10.72 -32.85
N LYS A 158 -36.67 -11.31 -31.72
CA LYS A 158 -37.48 -10.65 -30.68
C LYS A 158 -36.66 -9.96 -29.59
N VAL A 159 -35.36 -10.29 -29.48
CA VAL A 159 -34.47 -9.81 -28.41
C VAL A 159 -33.29 -8.98 -28.93
N LEU A 160 -32.98 -9.07 -30.23
CA LEU A 160 -32.05 -8.18 -30.89
C LEU A 160 -32.81 -6.92 -31.31
N ASP A 161 -32.65 -5.85 -30.54
CA ASP A 161 -33.35 -4.58 -30.70
C ASP A 161 -32.44 -3.39 -30.29
N PRO A 162 -32.88 -2.13 -30.44
CA PRO A 162 -32.02 -0.96 -30.18
C PRO A 162 -31.49 -0.81 -28.75
N GLU A 163 -31.96 -1.60 -27.78
CA GLU A 163 -31.48 -1.55 -26.39
C GLU A 163 -29.98 -1.87 -26.27
N PHE A 164 -29.48 -2.87 -27.02
CA PHE A 164 -28.05 -3.17 -26.99
C PHE A 164 -27.22 -2.08 -27.69
N LEU A 165 -27.80 -1.35 -28.66
CA LEU A 165 -27.14 -0.19 -29.29
C LEU A 165 -27.05 0.99 -28.31
N ASN A 166 -28.05 1.19 -27.45
CA ASN A 166 -27.98 2.15 -26.33
C ASN A 166 -26.87 1.78 -25.35
N THR A 167 -26.74 0.48 -25.02
CA THR A 167 -25.63 -0.01 -24.21
C THR A 167 -24.29 0.21 -24.92
N GLY A 168 -24.21 -0.06 -26.22
CA GLY A 168 -23.03 0.21 -27.05
C GLY A 168 -22.67 1.69 -27.08
N TYR A 169 -23.66 2.58 -27.11
CA TYR A 169 -23.46 4.03 -27.03
C TYR A 169 -22.86 4.42 -25.68
N ALA A 170 -23.42 3.91 -24.59
CA ALA A 170 -22.91 4.17 -23.26
C ALA A 170 -21.46 3.67 -23.07
N ILE A 171 -21.12 2.51 -23.64
CA ILE A 171 -19.74 1.99 -23.60
C ILE A 171 -18.80 2.87 -24.44
N GLY A 172 -19.16 3.13 -25.70
CA GLY A 172 -18.30 3.83 -26.64
C GLY A 172 -18.10 5.32 -26.33
N TRP A 173 -19.18 6.03 -25.96
CA TRP A 173 -19.14 7.48 -25.76
C TRP A 173 -19.09 7.90 -24.28
N LEU A 174 -19.63 7.09 -23.37
CA LEU A 174 -19.73 7.44 -21.94
C LEU A 174 -18.75 6.67 -21.05
N GLY A 175 -17.95 5.76 -21.61
CA GLY A 175 -16.98 4.97 -20.85
C GLY A 175 -17.64 3.99 -19.86
N GLN A 176 -18.88 3.57 -20.12
CA GLN A 176 -19.54 2.52 -19.35
C GLN A 176 -18.71 1.23 -19.39
N GLN A 177 -18.59 0.55 -18.24
CA GLN A 177 -17.93 -0.75 -18.19
C GLN A 177 -18.67 -1.77 -19.05
N PHE A 178 -17.92 -2.64 -19.72
CA PHE A 178 -18.50 -3.74 -20.48
C PHE A 178 -19.36 -4.62 -19.57
N PRO A 179 -20.51 -5.12 -20.05
CA PRO A 179 -21.31 -6.10 -19.34
C PRO A 179 -20.47 -7.31 -18.89
N ALA A 180 -20.88 -7.97 -17.82
CA ALA A 180 -20.21 -9.16 -17.30
C ALA A 180 -19.86 -10.17 -18.41
N PHE A 181 -18.65 -10.74 -18.36
CA PHE A 181 -18.10 -11.68 -19.35
C PHE A 181 -17.83 -11.12 -20.75
N THR A 182 -17.95 -9.81 -20.97
CA THR A 182 -17.71 -9.19 -22.28
C THR A 182 -16.51 -8.24 -22.28
N THR A 183 -15.91 -8.05 -23.45
CA THR A 183 -14.82 -7.09 -23.71
C THR A 183 -15.04 -6.40 -25.06
N ALA A 184 -14.20 -5.42 -25.41
CA ALA A 184 -14.26 -4.77 -26.72
C ALA A 184 -14.01 -5.72 -27.90
N ASP A 185 -13.26 -6.81 -27.70
CA ASP A 185 -12.86 -7.72 -28.77
C ASP A 185 -13.71 -9.00 -28.87
N TYR A 186 -14.26 -9.45 -27.75
CA TYR A 186 -14.96 -10.74 -27.66
C TYR A 186 -15.88 -10.82 -26.42
N ALA A 187 -16.84 -11.72 -26.50
CA ALA A 187 -17.68 -12.15 -25.38
C ALA A 187 -17.34 -13.58 -24.96
N LEU A 188 -17.47 -13.88 -23.68
CA LEU A 188 -17.42 -15.25 -23.14
C LEU A 188 -18.82 -15.67 -22.72
N LEU A 189 -19.16 -16.94 -22.90
CA LEU A 189 -20.38 -17.46 -22.30
C LEU A 189 -20.25 -17.44 -20.76
N PRO A 190 -21.18 -16.78 -20.03
CA PRO A 190 -21.09 -16.68 -18.58
C PRO A 190 -21.07 -18.03 -17.86
N PHE A 191 -20.34 -18.06 -16.75
CA PHE A 191 -20.26 -19.19 -15.84
C PHE A 191 -20.15 -18.71 -14.40
N TYR A 192 -20.87 -19.34 -13.47
CA TYR A 192 -20.94 -18.90 -12.08
C TYR A 192 -20.52 -20.02 -11.12
N PRO A 193 -19.52 -19.80 -10.23
CA PRO A 193 -19.06 -20.80 -9.27
C PRO A 193 -20.05 -20.97 -8.11
N ASN A 194 -19.98 -22.13 -7.46
CA ASN A 194 -20.67 -22.39 -6.20
C ASN A 194 -19.91 -21.71 -5.06
N THR A 195 -20.57 -20.79 -4.37
CA THR A 195 -20.02 -20.13 -3.18
C THR A 195 -20.04 -21.11 -2.00
N SER A 196 -18.91 -21.77 -1.75
CA SER A 196 -18.69 -22.46 -0.47
C SER A 196 -18.75 -21.45 0.70
N SER A 197 -19.12 -21.89 1.90
CA SER A 197 -19.20 -21.04 3.10
C SER A 197 -17.87 -20.37 3.45
N GLU A 198 -16.74 -21.00 3.12
CA GLU A 198 -15.39 -20.44 3.31
C GLU A 198 -15.10 -19.31 2.32
N LEU A 199 -15.44 -19.47 1.04
CA LEU A 199 -15.23 -18.44 0.01
C LEU A 199 -16.12 -17.21 0.24
N ALA A 200 -17.34 -17.41 0.76
CA ALA A 200 -18.23 -16.32 1.16
C ALA A 200 -17.68 -15.50 2.34
N ASN A 201 -17.00 -16.15 3.30
CA ASN A 201 -16.36 -15.46 4.42
C ASN A 201 -15.09 -14.70 3.98
N VAL A 202 -14.29 -15.28 3.07
CA VAL A 202 -13.15 -14.59 2.44
C VAL A 202 -13.63 -13.38 1.66
N ARG A 203 -14.70 -13.50 0.85
CA ARG A 203 -15.28 -12.38 0.08
C ARG A 203 -15.75 -11.21 0.96
N LYS A 204 -16.18 -11.47 2.20
CA LYS A 204 -16.57 -10.41 3.15
C LYS A 204 -15.41 -9.66 3.79
N HIS A 205 -14.21 -10.25 3.84
CA HIS A 205 -13.07 -9.73 4.63
C HIS A 205 -11.80 -9.49 3.81
N ALA A 206 -11.71 -10.02 2.58
CA ALA A 206 -10.60 -9.78 1.68
C ALA A 206 -10.84 -8.46 0.93
N ALA A 207 -9.93 -7.50 1.11
CA ALA A 207 -9.88 -6.28 0.32
C ALA A 207 -9.33 -6.50 -1.11
N VAL A 208 -9.08 -7.76 -1.52
CA VAL A 208 -8.39 -8.11 -2.77
C VAL A 208 -9.31 -8.88 -3.72
N SER A 209 -9.22 -8.56 -5.01
CA SER A 209 -9.99 -9.20 -6.09
C SER A 209 -9.72 -10.70 -6.18
N LEU A 210 -10.79 -11.50 -6.15
CA LEU A 210 -10.72 -12.92 -6.45
C LEU A 210 -10.76 -13.11 -7.98
N ASN A 211 -9.96 -14.03 -8.50
CA ASN A 211 -9.96 -14.39 -9.91
C ASN A 211 -10.48 -15.82 -10.08
N ILE A 212 -11.34 -16.04 -11.07
CA ILE A 212 -11.97 -17.33 -11.30
C ILE A 212 -11.62 -17.79 -12.71
N THR A 213 -11.09 -19.00 -12.83
CA THR A 213 -10.72 -19.60 -14.11
C THR A 213 -11.58 -20.84 -14.38
N ALA A 214 -12.24 -20.85 -15.54
CA ALA A 214 -13.04 -21.98 -15.99
C ALA A 214 -12.96 -22.16 -17.51
N GLU A 215 -13.28 -23.37 -17.96
CA GLU A 215 -13.52 -23.62 -19.38
C GLU A 215 -14.79 -22.91 -19.82
N THR A 216 -14.77 -22.17 -20.92
CA THR A 216 -15.94 -21.51 -21.52
C THR A 216 -15.80 -21.39 -23.05
N THR A 217 -16.81 -20.84 -23.73
CA THR A 217 -16.77 -20.53 -25.17
C THR A 217 -16.57 -19.04 -25.38
N LYS A 218 -15.54 -18.70 -26.15
CA LYS A 218 -15.27 -17.35 -26.65
C LYS A 218 -16.01 -17.12 -27.95
N LEU A 219 -16.68 -15.99 -28.08
CA LEU A 219 -17.45 -15.55 -29.25
C LEU A 219 -16.92 -14.19 -29.73
N TRP A 220 -16.65 -14.03 -31.02
CA TRP A 220 -16.24 -12.75 -31.59
C TRP A 220 -16.58 -12.66 -33.08
N THR A 221 -16.38 -11.49 -33.67
CA THR A 221 -16.53 -11.25 -35.10
C THR A 221 -15.26 -10.64 -35.70
N GLU A 222 -15.02 -10.92 -36.98
CA GLU A 222 -13.95 -10.29 -37.78
C GLU A 222 -14.56 -9.87 -39.12
N LEU A 223 -14.11 -8.72 -39.63
CA LEU A 223 -14.48 -8.28 -40.97
C LEU A 223 -13.48 -8.78 -42.01
N ASN A 224 -13.97 -9.33 -43.12
CA ASN A 224 -13.17 -9.54 -44.31
C ASN A 224 -13.52 -8.45 -45.32
N CYS A 225 -12.59 -7.52 -45.59
CA CYS A 225 -12.85 -6.37 -46.47
C CYS A 225 -11.90 -6.34 -47.67
N TRP A 226 -12.40 -5.86 -48.80
CA TRP A 226 -11.64 -5.66 -50.02
C TRP A 226 -12.03 -4.34 -50.71
N PRO A 227 -11.11 -3.68 -51.44
CA PRO A 227 -11.39 -2.42 -52.10
C PRO A 227 -12.55 -2.50 -53.09
N ALA A 228 -13.38 -1.46 -53.14
CA ALA A 228 -14.45 -1.33 -54.13
C ALA A 228 -13.90 -0.66 -55.41
N GLU A 229 -14.35 -1.12 -56.57
CA GLU A 229 -14.09 -0.41 -57.83
C GLU A 229 -15.08 0.76 -57.95
N ILE A 230 -14.56 1.96 -58.17
CA ILE A 230 -15.34 3.20 -58.17
C ILE A 230 -15.49 3.69 -59.61
N ALA A 231 -16.74 3.82 -60.07
CA ALA A 231 -17.06 4.38 -61.37
C ALA A 231 -17.99 5.59 -61.20
N ARG A 232 -17.71 6.72 -61.86
CA ARG A 232 -18.58 7.90 -61.80
C ARG A 232 -19.82 7.70 -62.67
N ILE A 233 -21.00 8.05 -62.15
CA ILE A 233 -22.26 8.00 -62.91
C ILE A 233 -22.90 9.40 -62.94
N GLY A 234 -23.37 9.81 -64.13
CA GLY A 234 -24.21 11.00 -64.29
C GLY A 234 -23.46 12.32 -64.57
N VAL A 235 -24.21 13.43 -64.53
CA VAL A 235 -23.72 14.79 -64.81
C VAL A 235 -22.93 15.34 -63.60
N ARG A 236 -21.92 16.20 -63.85
CA ARG A 236 -20.95 16.61 -62.81
C ARG A 236 -21.55 17.15 -61.51
N HIS A 237 -22.76 17.70 -61.52
CA HIS A 237 -23.45 18.34 -60.40
C HIS A 237 -24.38 17.41 -59.56
N GLN A 238 -24.65 16.17 -60.00
CA GLN A 238 -25.52 15.21 -59.27
C GLN A 238 -24.71 14.22 -58.39
N GLU A 239 -23.40 14.09 -58.65
CA GLU A 239 -22.36 13.44 -57.83
C GLU A 239 -22.76 12.13 -57.13
N GLN A 240 -23.26 11.19 -57.94
CA GLN A 240 -23.40 9.78 -57.58
C GLN A 240 -22.24 8.96 -58.16
N PHE A 241 -21.80 7.97 -57.40
CA PHE A 241 -20.75 7.04 -57.78
C PHE A 241 -21.29 5.61 -57.73
N SER A 242 -20.95 4.81 -58.74
CA SER A 242 -21.08 3.36 -58.75
C SER A 242 -19.94 2.74 -57.96
N PHE A 243 -20.27 1.75 -57.14
CA PHE A 243 -19.35 0.93 -56.40
C PHE A 243 -19.58 -0.53 -56.78
N LEU A 244 -18.57 -1.16 -57.39
CA LEU A 244 -18.60 -2.57 -57.73
C LEU A 244 -17.79 -3.37 -56.71
N ASN A 245 -18.35 -4.50 -56.27
CA ASN A 245 -17.69 -5.38 -55.29
C ASN A 245 -16.73 -6.41 -55.91
N GLY A 246 -16.60 -6.44 -57.24
CA GLY A 246 -15.82 -7.46 -57.97
C GLY A 246 -16.45 -8.86 -58.01
N GLN A 247 -17.65 -9.04 -57.46
CA GLN A 247 -18.41 -10.31 -57.40
C GLN A 247 -19.80 -10.20 -58.06
N GLY A 248 -20.00 -9.20 -58.93
CA GLY A 248 -21.25 -9.01 -59.69
C GLY A 248 -22.33 -8.16 -59.02
N CYS A 249 -22.04 -7.51 -57.89
CA CYS A 249 -22.91 -6.50 -57.27
C CYS A 249 -22.43 -5.10 -57.63
N ASN A 250 -23.34 -4.27 -58.14
CA ASN A 250 -23.08 -2.85 -58.42
C ASN A 250 -24.12 -1.97 -57.71
N THR A 251 -23.67 -1.11 -56.78
CA THR A 251 -24.53 -0.15 -56.06
C THR A 251 -24.11 1.29 -56.28
N THR A 252 -25.01 2.23 -56.03
CA THR A 252 -24.76 3.67 -56.22
C THR A 252 -24.96 4.44 -54.92
N ALA A 253 -24.03 5.35 -54.60
CA ALA A 253 -24.15 6.27 -53.48
C ALA A 253 -23.66 7.68 -53.88
N GLY A 254 -24.27 8.72 -53.31
CA GLY A 254 -23.96 10.12 -53.64
C GLY A 254 -23.42 10.93 -52.47
N PHE A 255 -22.53 11.88 -52.77
CA PHE A 255 -21.84 12.71 -51.75
C PHE A 255 -22.28 14.18 -51.73
N GLY A 256 -22.86 14.68 -52.82
CA GLY A 256 -23.29 16.07 -52.95
C GLY A 256 -22.14 17.09 -53.04
N ALA A 257 -22.41 18.24 -53.67
CA ALA A 257 -21.40 19.19 -54.17
C ALA A 257 -20.78 20.14 -53.13
N ARG A 258 -20.81 19.82 -51.83
CA ARG A 258 -20.31 20.70 -50.77
C ARG A 258 -18.90 20.31 -50.32
N ASN A 259 -18.13 21.28 -49.82
CA ASN A 259 -16.73 21.14 -49.40
C ASN A 259 -16.58 20.38 -48.06
N GLU A 260 -17.05 19.14 -48.05
CA GLU A 260 -17.47 18.39 -46.86
C GLU A 260 -16.86 16.96 -46.87
N THR A 261 -16.55 16.41 -45.69
CA THR A 261 -16.00 15.05 -45.52
C THR A 261 -17.11 14.14 -45.02
N ARG A 262 -17.37 13.01 -45.66
CA ARG A 262 -18.49 12.10 -45.33
C ARG A 262 -18.01 10.68 -45.12
N MET A 263 -18.71 9.97 -44.24
CA MET A 263 -18.49 8.55 -43.97
C MET A 263 -19.82 7.81 -44.00
N PHE A 264 -19.83 6.64 -44.62
CA PHE A 264 -21.01 5.78 -44.72
C PHE A 264 -20.68 4.33 -44.41
N TYR A 265 -21.65 3.68 -43.78
CA TYR A 265 -21.82 2.25 -43.59
C TYR A 265 -23.18 1.90 -44.20
N ILE A 266 -23.15 1.30 -45.39
CA ILE A 266 -24.37 1.01 -46.16
C ILE A 266 -24.58 -0.50 -46.11
N GLY A 267 -25.65 -0.94 -45.44
CA GLY A 267 -26.04 -2.35 -45.36
C GLY A 267 -26.77 -2.85 -46.60
N TYR A 268 -27.04 -4.16 -46.64
CA TYR A 268 -27.74 -4.77 -47.77
C TYR A 268 -29.22 -4.36 -47.85
N PHE A 269 -29.94 -4.46 -46.74
CA PHE A 269 -31.39 -4.22 -46.66
C PHE A 269 -31.71 -2.74 -46.41
N THR A 270 -32.79 -2.24 -47.00
CA THR A 270 -33.38 -0.92 -46.70
C THR A 270 -34.28 -0.94 -45.48
N SER A 271 -34.41 0.22 -44.86
CA SER A 271 -35.33 0.54 -43.78
C SER A 271 -35.90 1.96 -43.98
N PRO A 272 -37.09 2.29 -43.42
CA PRO A 272 -37.57 3.68 -43.34
C PRO A 272 -36.62 4.62 -42.59
N TYR A 273 -35.66 4.07 -41.84
CA TYR A 273 -34.65 4.80 -41.06
C TYR A 273 -33.30 4.92 -41.78
N SER A 274 -33.19 4.50 -43.05
CA SER A 274 -31.94 4.51 -43.83
C SER A 274 -32.12 5.10 -45.22
N ASP A 275 -31.25 6.03 -45.61
CA ASP A 275 -31.29 6.68 -46.93
C ASP A 275 -30.64 5.85 -48.05
N PHE A 276 -29.76 4.90 -47.71
CA PHE A 276 -28.97 4.11 -48.66
C PHE A 276 -29.08 2.62 -48.39
N GLN A 277 -29.06 1.82 -49.45
CA GLN A 277 -29.00 0.35 -49.40
C GLN A 277 -28.09 -0.18 -50.51
N ILE A 278 -27.53 -1.37 -50.33
CA ILE A 278 -26.84 -2.08 -51.41
C ILE A 278 -27.83 -2.81 -52.33
N ALA A 279 -28.93 -3.34 -51.78
CA ALA A 279 -29.91 -4.09 -52.55
C ALA A 279 -30.51 -3.23 -53.68
N ASN A 280 -30.26 -3.63 -54.92
CA ASN A 280 -30.83 -3.01 -56.11
C ASN A 280 -30.90 -4.05 -57.25
N PRO A 281 -31.52 -3.75 -58.40
CA PRO A 281 -31.61 -4.69 -59.52
C PRO A 281 -30.26 -5.18 -60.05
N ASN A 282 -29.19 -4.39 -59.89
CA ASN A 282 -27.82 -4.70 -60.29
C ASN A 282 -27.00 -5.40 -59.17
N CYS A 283 -27.63 -5.69 -58.04
CA CYS A 283 -27.06 -6.38 -56.88
C CYS A 283 -28.12 -7.29 -56.24
N GLY A 284 -28.39 -8.41 -56.92
CA GLY A 284 -29.37 -9.40 -56.49
C GLY A 284 -29.03 -10.11 -55.18
N ARG A 285 -30.03 -10.77 -54.60
CA ARG A 285 -29.90 -11.56 -53.37
C ARG A 285 -29.14 -12.86 -53.66
N THR A 286 -27.90 -12.94 -53.20
CA THR A 286 -27.06 -14.15 -53.22
C THR A 286 -26.67 -14.51 -51.78
N PRO A 287 -26.26 -15.76 -51.49
CA PRO A 287 -25.86 -16.15 -50.13
C PRO A 287 -24.76 -15.26 -49.52
N ASP A 288 -23.85 -14.75 -50.35
CA ASP A 288 -22.78 -13.86 -49.90
C ASP A 288 -23.20 -12.38 -49.91
N SER A 289 -23.92 -11.91 -50.93
CA SER A 289 -24.24 -10.47 -51.07
C SER A 289 -25.13 -9.92 -49.94
N ILE A 290 -26.00 -10.74 -49.35
CA ILE A 290 -26.89 -10.31 -48.25
C ILE A 290 -26.14 -9.98 -46.95
N HIS A 291 -24.91 -10.46 -46.80
CA HIS A 291 -24.04 -10.25 -45.64
C HIS A 291 -22.89 -9.29 -45.94
N GLN A 292 -22.96 -8.56 -47.05
CA GLN A 292 -21.99 -7.54 -47.42
C GLN A 292 -22.50 -6.16 -47.05
N PHE A 293 -21.60 -5.31 -46.57
CA PHE A 293 -21.84 -3.87 -46.42
C PHE A 293 -20.76 -3.07 -47.14
N LEU A 294 -21.08 -1.84 -47.50
CA LEU A 294 -20.22 -0.92 -48.22
C LEU A 294 -19.80 0.19 -47.26
N ALA A 295 -18.51 0.21 -46.94
CA ALA A 295 -17.87 1.27 -46.17
C ALA A 295 -17.30 2.31 -47.14
N ILE A 296 -17.66 3.57 -46.93
CA ILE A 296 -17.16 4.67 -47.77
C ILE A 296 -16.67 5.83 -46.90
N TRP A 297 -15.54 6.38 -47.28
CA TRP A 297 -15.06 7.70 -46.88
C TRP A 297 -14.91 8.55 -48.13
N GLY A 298 -15.40 9.79 -48.10
CA GLY A 298 -15.31 10.70 -49.24
C GLY A 298 -15.09 12.14 -48.79
N LYS A 299 -14.17 12.84 -49.45
CA LYS A 299 -13.93 14.27 -49.24
C LYS A 299 -14.03 15.03 -50.54
N ALA A 300 -14.88 16.05 -50.56
CA ALA A 300 -14.91 17.01 -51.66
C ALA A 300 -13.65 17.89 -51.65
N ILE A 301 -13.09 18.10 -52.82
CA ILE A 301 -11.94 18.95 -53.11
C ILE A 301 -12.45 20.03 -54.08
N PRO A 302 -12.44 21.30 -53.66
CA PRO A 302 -12.94 22.39 -54.49
C PRO A 302 -11.99 22.59 -55.69
N VAL A 303 -12.54 22.97 -56.84
CA VAL A 303 -11.78 23.25 -58.06
C VAL A 303 -12.05 24.69 -58.47
N ASP A 304 -11.00 25.49 -58.66
CA ASP A 304 -11.10 26.95 -58.83
C ASP A 304 -11.96 27.42 -60.03
N TRP A 305 -12.15 26.57 -61.04
CA TRP A 305 -12.81 26.90 -62.32
C TRP A 305 -14.10 26.12 -62.58
N ASP A 306 -14.47 25.14 -61.76
CA ASP A 306 -15.68 24.32 -61.91
C ASP A 306 -16.52 24.46 -60.63
N PRO A 307 -17.82 24.83 -60.71
CA PRO A 307 -18.71 24.83 -59.54
C PRO A 307 -18.92 23.43 -58.95
N SER A 308 -18.52 22.35 -59.64
CA SER A 308 -18.59 20.96 -59.16
C SER A 308 -17.24 20.53 -58.55
N PRO A 309 -17.19 20.12 -57.27
CA PRO A 309 -15.95 19.62 -56.67
C PRO A 309 -15.46 18.31 -57.29
N THR A 310 -14.16 18.04 -57.12
CA THR A 310 -13.58 16.69 -57.30
C THR A 310 -13.68 15.93 -55.98
N PHE A 311 -13.63 14.60 -55.99
CA PHE A 311 -13.76 13.80 -54.76
C PHE A 311 -12.54 12.92 -54.57
N ASN A 312 -12.00 12.92 -53.35
CA ASN A 312 -11.11 11.88 -52.87
C ASN A 312 -11.97 10.84 -52.14
N ILE A 313 -12.09 9.64 -52.70
CA ILE A 313 -12.99 8.59 -52.20
C ILE A 313 -12.17 7.35 -51.89
N SER A 314 -12.40 6.79 -50.71
CA SER A 314 -11.96 5.47 -50.29
C SER A 314 -13.18 4.63 -49.99
N ALA A 315 -13.34 3.52 -50.70
CA ALA A 315 -14.48 2.63 -50.52
C ALA A 315 -14.03 1.17 -50.50
N MET A 316 -14.73 0.36 -49.71
CA MET A 316 -14.51 -1.08 -49.61
C MET A 316 -15.79 -1.82 -49.31
N PHE A 317 -15.90 -3.04 -49.84
CA PHE A 317 -16.90 -4.00 -49.41
C PHE A 317 -16.35 -4.83 -48.28
N CYS A 318 -17.19 -5.11 -47.28
CA CYS A 318 -16.84 -5.87 -46.11
C CYS A 318 -17.89 -6.95 -45.86
N GLN A 319 -17.44 -8.15 -45.51
CA GLN A 319 -18.26 -9.28 -45.11
C GLN A 319 -17.91 -9.70 -43.68
N PRO A 320 -18.83 -9.56 -42.70
CA PRO A 320 -18.61 -10.02 -41.34
C PRO A 320 -18.54 -11.55 -41.26
N GLN A 321 -17.66 -12.06 -40.39
CA GLN A 321 -17.56 -13.48 -40.06
C GLN A 321 -17.56 -13.66 -38.54
N TYR A 322 -18.41 -14.57 -38.06
CA TYR A 322 -18.62 -14.81 -36.63
C TYR A 322 -17.97 -16.13 -36.21
N PHE A 323 -17.20 -16.09 -35.12
CA PHE A 323 -16.39 -17.20 -34.65
C PHE A 323 -16.69 -17.60 -33.20
N LYS A 324 -16.57 -18.90 -32.94
CA LYS A 324 -16.61 -19.50 -31.60
C LYS A 324 -15.37 -20.35 -31.37
N GLN A 325 -14.90 -20.39 -30.13
CA GLN A 325 -13.78 -21.23 -29.73
C GLN A 325 -13.88 -21.63 -28.27
N ARG A 326 -13.57 -22.90 -27.98
CA ARG A 326 -13.44 -23.38 -26.59
C ARG A 326 -12.13 -22.88 -25.98
N VAL A 327 -12.23 -22.22 -24.83
CA VAL A 327 -11.09 -21.60 -24.14
C VAL A 327 -11.14 -21.87 -22.64
N LEU A 328 -9.98 -21.83 -21.99
CA LEU A 328 -9.86 -21.65 -20.55
C LEU A 328 -9.69 -20.15 -20.31
N ALA A 329 -10.60 -19.52 -19.56
CA ALA A 329 -10.60 -18.07 -19.36
C ALA A 329 -10.68 -17.73 -17.87
N THR A 330 -9.90 -16.73 -17.45
CA THR A 330 -9.96 -16.13 -16.12
C THR A 330 -10.80 -14.87 -16.13
N VAL A 331 -11.69 -14.72 -15.16
CA VAL A 331 -12.54 -13.55 -14.94
C VAL A 331 -12.41 -13.07 -13.50
N ASN A 332 -12.56 -11.77 -13.28
CA ASN A 332 -12.67 -11.21 -11.93
C ASN A 332 -13.97 -11.70 -11.26
N ALA A 333 -13.93 -12.18 -10.02
CA ALA A 333 -15.09 -12.74 -9.34
C ALA A 333 -16.13 -11.71 -8.88
N ASN A 334 -15.75 -10.43 -8.81
CA ASN A 334 -16.61 -9.35 -8.35
C ASN A 334 -17.27 -8.64 -9.54
N THR A 335 -16.49 -8.32 -10.57
CA THR A 335 -16.97 -7.61 -11.77
C THR A 335 -17.31 -8.53 -12.94
N PHE A 336 -16.85 -9.78 -12.92
CA PHE A 336 -16.92 -10.73 -14.05
C PHE A 336 -16.23 -10.23 -15.33
N GLU A 337 -15.30 -9.28 -15.19
CA GLU A 337 -14.48 -8.79 -16.29
C GLU A 337 -13.44 -9.86 -16.71
N PRO A 338 -13.35 -10.20 -18.00
CA PRO A 338 -12.37 -11.16 -18.51
C PRO A 338 -10.92 -10.62 -18.53
N ASP A 339 -9.97 -11.42 -18.05
CA ASP A 339 -8.54 -11.16 -18.28
C ASP A 339 -8.11 -11.74 -19.64
N GLY A 340 -8.01 -10.86 -20.64
CA GLY A 340 -7.62 -11.25 -22.00
C GLY A 340 -6.25 -11.90 -22.12
N LYS A 341 -5.31 -11.69 -21.19
CA LYS A 341 -3.97 -12.30 -21.22
C LYS A 341 -3.96 -13.75 -20.73
N SER A 342 -4.94 -14.12 -19.92
CA SER A 342 -5.06 -15.46 -19.33
C SER A 342 -5.70 -16.50 -20.26
N ILE A 343 -6.33 -16.06 -21.36
CA ILE A 343 -7.15 -16.93 -22.20
C ILE A 343 -6.29 -17.93 -22.96
N ARG A 344 -6.54 -19.22 -22.72
CA ARG A 344 -5.87 -20.33 -23.40
C ARG A 344 -6.86 -21.10 -24.27
N ALA A 345 -6.57 -21.21 -25.57
CA ALA A 345 -7.36 -22.01 -26.49
C ALA A 345 -7.28 -23.51 -26.14
N LEU A 346 -8.44 -24.17 -26.06
CA LEU A 346 -8.57 -25.61 -25.83
C LEU A 346 -8.99 -26.38 -27.09
N GLY A 347 -9.56 -25.69 -28.08
CA GLY A 347 -9.99 -26.28 -29.35
C GLY A 347 -9.72 -25.37 -30.55
N PRO A 348 -9.98 -25.87 -31.78
CA PRO A 348 -9.85 -25.08 -32.99
C PRO A 348 -10.89 -23.95 -33.03
N ARG A 349 -10.60 -22.92 -33.83
CA ARG A 349 -11.55 -21.86 -34.17
C ARG A 349 -12.61 -22.43 -35.11
N GLU A 350 -13.88 -22.21 -34.78
CA GLU A 350 -15.05 -22.63 -35.57
C GLU A 350 -15.89 -21.41 -35.97
N THR A 351 -16.59 -21.48 -37.09
CA THR A 351 -17.56 -20.45 -37.50
C THR A 351 -18.91 -20.69 -36.82
N LEU A 352 -19.58 -19.64 -36.34
CA LEU A 352 -20.96 -19.75 -35.84
C LEU A 352 -21.89 -20.01 -37.03
N SER A 353 -22.64 -21.10 -37.03
CA SER A 353 -23.58 -21.37 -38.12
C SER A 353 -24.85 -20.50 -38.03
N ASP A 354 -25.59 -20.36 -39.14
CA ASP A 354 -26.87 -19.64 -39.16
C ASP A 354 -27.96 -20.31 -38.30
N LYS A 355 -27.72 -21.55 -37.85
CA LYS A 355 -28.56 -22.28 -36.88
C LYS A 355 -28.25 -21.92 -35.42
N GLU A 356 -27.13 -21.25 -35.17
CA GLU A 356 -26.69 -20.84 -33.83
C GLU A 356 -26.84 -19.33 -33.63
N PHE A 357 -26.69 -18.53 -34.69
CA PHE A 357 -26.82 -17.08 -34.61
C PHE A 357 -27.47 -16.49 -35.85
N ASN A 358 -28.50 -15.65 -35.63
CA ASN A 358 -29.16 -14.89 -36.69
C ASN A 358 -28.31 -13.68 -37.11
N ARG A 359 -27.39 -13.89 -38.06
CA ARG A 359 -26.51 -12.84 -38.59
C ARG A 359 -27.29 -11.71 -39.26
N THR A 360 -28.32 -12.06 -40.04
CA THR A 360 -29.14 -11.10 -40.80
C THR A 360 -29.82 -10.09 -39.88
N ALA A 361 -30.45 -10.54 -38.78
CA ALA A 361 -31.11 -9.65 -37.84
C ALA A 361 -30.13 -8.67 -37.18
N PHE A 362 -28.95 -9.15 -36.80
CA PHE A 362 -27.90 -8.32 -36.21
C PHE A 362 -27.32 -7.29 -37.19
N GLU A 363 -26.95 -7.73 -38.40
CA GLU A 363 -26.40 -6.85 -39.44
C GLU A 363 -27.43 -5.79 -39.89
N TYR A 364 -28.72 -6.16 -39.96
CA TYR A 364 -29.81 -5.22 -40.25
C TYR A 364 -29.88 -4.10 -39.20
N LEU A 365 -29.78 -4.46 -37.91
CA LEU A 365 -29.78 -3.49 -36.80
C LEU A 365 -28.56 -2.57 -36.84
N LEU A 366 -27.37 -3.08 -37.15
CA LEU A 366 -26.17 -2.25 -37.26
C LEU A 366 -26.30 -1.20 -38.37
N ALA A 367 -26.80 -1.60 -39.53
CA ALA A 367 -26.98 -0.71 -40.68
C ALA A 367 -28.07 0.35 -40.42
N ASN A 368 -29.20 -0.04 -39.84
CA ASN A 368 -30.42 0.77 -39.82
C ASN A 368 -30.77 1.37 -38.45
N GLY A 369 -30.14 0.91 -37.37
CA GLY A 369 -30.41 1.34 -35.99
C GLY A 369 -31.70 0.79 -35.36
N MET A 370 -32.61 0.24 -36.17
CA MET A 370 -33.89 -0.35 -35.74
C MET A 370 -34.06 -1.78 -36.25
N ALA A 371 -34.88 -2.58 -35.56
CA ALA A 371 -35.25 -3.92 -36.01
C ALA A 371 -36.17 -3.85 -37.24
N GLU A 372 -36.14 -4.88 -38.09
CA GLU A 372 -36.97 -4.95 -39.31
C GLU A 372 -38.47 -4.86 -38.99
N THR A 373 -38.90 -5.55 -37.93
CA THR A 373 -40.23 -5.41 -37.33
C THR A 373 -40.11 -4.57 -36.07
N PRO A 374 -40.69 -3.35 -36.01
CA PRO A 374 -40.65 -2.53 -34.81
C PRO A 374 -41.23 -3.27 -33.61
N ILE A 375 -40.46 -3.36 -32.53
CA ILE A 375 -40.87 -3.97 -31.26
C ILE A 375 -41.34 -2.83 -30.36
N VAL A 376 -42.53 -2.96 -29.78
CA VAL A 376 -43.05 -1.96 -28.83
C VAL A 376 -42.37 -2.18 -27.48
N LYS A 377 -41.54 -1.24 -27.05
CA LYS A 377 -40.85 -1.21 -25.76
C LYS A 377 -41.09 0.11 -25.03
N ASP A 378 -40.52 0.22 -23.84
CA ASP A 378 -40.39 1.48 -23.13
C ASP A 378 -39.57 2.50 -23.94
N TYR A 379 -40.05 3.74 -24.01
CA TYR A 379 -39.26 4.87 -24.53
C TYR A 379 -37.97 5.02 -23.70
N PRO A 380 -36.78 5.23 -24.29
CA PRO A 380 -36.47 5.60 -25.68
C PRO A 380 -36.10 4.43 -26.60
N PHE A 381 -36.26 3.17 -26.18
CA PHE A 381 -35.80 2.00 -26.95
C PHE A 381 -36.55 1.76 -28.26
N ASN A 382 -37.60 2.56 -28.52
CA ASN A 382 -38.36 2.60 -29.78
C ASN A 382 -37.77 3.55 -30.83
N ALA A 383 -36.68 4.27 -30.52
CA ALA A 383 -36.02 5.21 -31.42
C ALA A 383 -34.54 4.83 -31.64
N VAL A 384 -33.99 5.29 -32.76
CA VAL A 384 -32.56 5.19 -33.06
C VAL A 384 -31.79 6.11 -32.11
N VAL A 385 -30.67 5.61 -31.58
CA VAL A 385 -29.79 6.39 -30.71
C VAL A 385 -29.12 7.49 -31.51
N GLU A 386 -29.32 8.74 -31.09
CA GLU A 386 -28.82 9.92 -31.80
C GLU A 386 -27.36 10.22 -31.40
N GLN A 387 -26.42 9.87 -32.29
CA GLN A 387 -24.97 9.99 -32.04
C GLN A 387 -24.35 11.24 -32.68
N HIS A 388 -25.06 11.92 -33.57
CA HIS A 388 -24.52 13.06 -34.33
C HIS A 388 -24.05 14.23 -33.44
N PRO A 389 -24.72 14.57 -32.32
CA PRO A 389 -24.23 15.64 -31.46
C PRO A 389 -22.82 15.37 -30.93
N ARG A 390 -22.47 14.10 -30.71
CA ARG A 390 -21.11 13.68 -30.33
C ARG A 390 -20.13 13.78 -31.49
N LEU A 391 -20.56 13.70 -32.74
CA LEU A 391 -19.69 13.79 -33.92
C LEU A 391 -19.38 15.22 -34.36
N ASN A 392 -20.07 16.24 -33.86
CA ASN A 392 -19.90 17.64 -34.30
C ASN A 392 -18.45 18.15 -34.19
N HIS A 393 -17.64 17.64 -33.24
CA HIS A 393 -16.23 18.01 -33.09
C HIS A 393 -15.30 17.38 -34.15
N THR A 394 -15.73 16.30 -34.81
CA THR A 394 -14.92 15.55 -35.79
C THR A 394 -14.88 16.21 -37.18
N ASN A 395 -15.69 17.26 -37.41
CA ASN A 395 -15.86 17.92 -38.71
C ASN A 395 -16.24 16.96 -39.86
N ILE A 396 -16.81 15.80 -39.54
CA ILE A 396 -17.48 14.91 -40.50
C ILE A 396 -18.87 15.47 -40.75
N THR A 397 -19.23 15.56 -42.01
CA THR A 397 -20.44 16.22 -42.46
C THR A 397 -21.62 15.27 -42.47
N PHE A 398 -22.71 15.78 -41.93
CA PHE A 398 -24.05 15.21 -41.91
C PHE A 398 -24.67 15.06 -43.31
N PRO A 399 -25.52 14.03 -43.54
CA PRO A 399 -25.89 12.93 -42.63
C PRO A 399 -24.86 11.79 -42.62
N VAL A 400 -24.74 11.07 -41.50
CA VAL A 400 -23.96 9.81 -41.43
C VAL A 400 -24.85 8.61 -41.07
N SER A 401 -24.47 7.43 -41.55
CA SER A 401 -25.16 6.18 -41.21
C SER A 401 -24.95 5.80 -39.74
N ASN A 402 -25.91 5.08 -39.13
CA ASN A 402 -25.92 4.69 -37.71
C ASN A 402 -24.56 4.15 -37.19
N MET A 403 -23.92 3.26 -37.94
CA MET A 403 -22.67 2.61 -37.52
C MET A 403 -21.45 3.55 -37.46
N VAL A 404 -21.50 4.74 -38.11
CA VAL A 404 -20.38 5.69 -38.13
C VAL A 404 -20.12 6.27 -36.73
N GLY A 405 -21.18 6.59 -35.98
CA GLY A 405 -21.05 7.06 -34.60
C GLY A 405 -20.33 6.03 -33.72
N PHE A 406 -20.73 4.77 -33.84
CA PHE A 406 -20.11 3.65 -33.13
C PHE A 406 -18.67 3.36 -33.57
N ALA A 407 -18.33 3.58 -34.85
CA ALA A 407 -16.98 3.40 -35.39
C ALA A 407 -15.99 4.46 -34.90
N LEU A 408 -16.49 5.66 -34.63
CA LEU A 408 -15.69 6.81 -34.19
C LEU A 408 -15.70 7.01 -32.66
N ALA A 409 -16.59 6.32 -31.95
CA ALA A 409 -16.68 6.37 -30.50
C ALA A 409 -15.33 6.03 -29.83
N GLY A 410 -14.84 6.93 -28.97
CA GLY A 410 -13.57 6.77 -28.26
C GLY A 410 -12.31 6.92 -29.13
N LYS A 411 -12.39 7.49 -30.35
CA LYS A 411 -11.25 7.67 -31.26
C LYS A 411 -10.98 9.14 -31.59
N ASP A 412 -9.81 9.63 -31.17
CA ASP A 412 -9.33 10.99 -31.46
C ASP A 412 -8.44 11.04 -32.73
N LEU A 413 -8.90 10.41 -33.81
CA LEU A 413 -8.19 10.44 -35.10
C LEU A 413 -8.72 11.57 -35.98
N ASP A 414 -7.83 12.23 -36.71
CA ASP A 414 -8.23 13.24 -37.70
C ASP A 414 -9.07 12.59 -38.81
N LYS A 415 -10.13 13.28 -39.23
CA LYS A 415 -11.09 12.77 -40.23
C LYS A 415 -10.44 12.38 -41.56
N ASP A 416 -9.33 13.01 -41.94
CA ASP A 416 -8.64 12.73 -43.19
C ASP A 416 -7.85 11.41 -43.16
N GLN A 417 -7.58 10.83 -41.98
CA GLN A 417 -6.87 9.55 -41.86
C GLN A 417 -7.73 8.35 -42.31
N TYR A 418 -9.05 8.48 -42.25
CA TYR A 418 -10.00 7.45 -42.69
C TYR A 418 -10.04 7.26 -44.21
N VAL A 419 -9.27 8.04 -44.99
CA VAL A 419 -9.03 7.76 -46.41
C VAL A 419 -8.28 6.45 -46.63
N HIS A 420 -7.44 6.04 -45.67
CA HIS A 420 -6.66 4.81 -45.78
C HIS A 420 -7.52 3.59 -45.46
N HIS A 421 -7.52 2.59 -46.36
CA HIS A 421 -8.29 1.36 -46.19
C HIS A 421 -8.02 0.67 -44.85
N ASP A 422 -6.77 0.62 -44.39
CA ASP A 422 -6.42 -0.04 -43.12
C ASP A 422 -7.08 0.63 -41.90
N VAL A 423 -7.11 1.97 -41.89
CA VAL A 423 -7.70 2.75 -40.78
C VAL A 423 -9.21 2.64 -40.81
N LEU A 424 -9.83 2.75 -41.99
CA LEU A 424 -11.28 2.62 -42.18
C LEU A 424 -11.76 1.19 -41.87
N HIS A 425 -11.02 0.18 -42.31
CA HIS A 425 -11.26 -1.22 -41.98
C HIS A 425 -11.21 -1.44 -40.46
N LYS A 426 -10.12 -1.01 -39.82
CA LYS A 426 -9.97 -1.10 -38.37
C LYS A 426 -11.11 -0.40 -37.64
N ALA A 427 -11.52 0.78 -38.10
CA ALA A 427 -12.61 1.55 -37.51
C ALA A 427 -13.91 0.75 -37.39
N TYR A 428 -14.37 0.19 -38.51
CA TYR A 428 -15.59 -0.61 -38.55
C TYR A 428 -15.41 -2.00 -37.93
N ASN A 429 -14.22 -2.60 -38.01
CA ASN A 429 -13.94 -3.91 -37.42
C ASN A 429 -13.99 -3.85 -35.88
N ASP A 430 -13.37 -2.84 -35.28
CA ASP A 430 -13.44 -2.61 -33.83
C ASP A 430 -14.91 -2.41 -33.40
N ALA A 431 -15.68 -1.65 -34.17
CA ALA A 431 -17.08 -1.39 -33.86
C ALA A 431 -17.98 -2.61 -33.99
N HIS A 432 -17.77 -3.44 -35.01
CA HIS A 432 -18.43 -4.74 -35.13
C HIS A 432 -18.13 -5.64 -33.94
N LYS A 433 -16.85 -5.72 -33.52
CA LYS A 433 -16.43 -6.57 -32.40
C LYS A 433 -17.11 -6.21 -31.08
N TYR A 434 -17.08 -4.94 -30.68
CA TYR A 434 -17.62 -4.58 -29.38
C TYR A 434 -19.16 -4.61 -29.39
N LEU A 435 -19.83 -4.18 -30.47
CA LEU A 435 -21.28 -4.26 -30.55
C LEU A 435 -21.77 -5.72 -30.60
N PHE A 436 -21.04 -6.61 -31.28
CA PHE A 436 -21.32 -8.04 -31.26
C PHE A 436 -21.17 -8.60 -29.84
N SER A 437 -20.08 -8.23 -29.16
CA SER A 437 -19.80 -8.63 -27.77
C SER A 437 -20.95 -8.24 -26.82
N VAL A 438 -21.45 -7.00 -26.95
CA VAL A 438 -22.61 -6.51 -26.18
C VAL A 438 -23.89 -7.24 -26.58
N ALA A 439 -24.15 -7.41 -27.88
CA ALA A 439 -25.35 -8.12 -28.36
C ALA A 439 -25.39 -9.59 -27.92
N MET A 440 -24.25 -10.24 -27.67
CA MET A 440 -24.24 -11.60 -27.13
C MET A 440 -24.93 -11.69 -25.79
N THR A 441 -24.95 -10.63 -24.98
CA THR A 441 -25.59 -10.62 -23.65
C THR A 441 -27.10 -10.70 -23.72
N THR A 442 -27.73 -10.20 -24.79
CA THR A 442 -29.20 -10.20 -24.94
C THR A 442 -29.74 -11.55 -25.41
N ILE A 443 -28.88 -12.42 -25.93
CA ILE A 443 -29.25 -13.74 -26.47
C ILE A 443 -28.83 -14.91 -25.56
N LEU A 444 -28.64 -14.68 -24.26
CA LEU A 444 -28.21 -15.71 -23.31
C LEU A 444 -29.39 -16.33 -22.54
N LYS A 445 -29.28 -17.62 -22.26
CA LYS A 445 -30.16 -18.38 -21.35
C LYS A 445 -29.35 -19.22 -20.39
N ASN A 446 -29.75 -19.25 -19.12
CA ASN A 446 -29.11 -20.08 -18.09
C ASN A 446 -29.45 -21.56 -18.28
N SER A 447 -28.45 -22.42 -18.15
CA SER A 447 -28.55 -23.88 -18.20
C SER A 447 -27.79 -24.50 -17.03
N THR A 448 -28.37 -25.56 -16.46
CA THR A 448 -27.81 -26.35 -15.36
C THR A 448 -27.23 -27.68 -15.84
N ASN A 449 -27.40 -28.03 -17.11
CA ASN A 449 -26.93 -29.29 -17.69
C ASN A 449 -25.68 -29.04 -18.54
N PHE A 450 -24.50 -29.33 -17.98
CA PHE A 450 -23.22 -29.11 -18.65
C PHE A 450 -22.14 -30.10 -18.19
N SER A 451 -21.17 -30.36 -19.06
CA SER A 451 -19.96 -31.13 -18.78
C SER A 451 -18.85 -30.25 -18.19
N ASN A 452 -17.95 -30.82 -17.38
CA ASN A 452 -16.88 -30.11 -16.64
C ASN A 452 -17.39 -29.07 -15.63
N ASN A 453 -17.50 -29.50 -14.37
CA ASN A 453 -17.99 -28.67 -13.28
C ASN A 453 -16.87 -27.98 -12.51
N THR A 454 -15.60 -28.20 -12.84
CA THR A 454 -14.47 -27.68 -12.05
C THR A 454 -14.14 -26.24 -12.39
N VAL A 455 -13.89 -25.45 -11.36
CA VAL A 455 -13.49 -24.04 -11.41
C VAL A 455 -12.30 -23.83 -10.52
N LEU A 456 -11.30 -23.12 -11.03
CA LEU A 456 -10.12 -22.74 -10.27
C LEU A 456 -10.30 -21.32 -9.74
N VAL A 457 -10.28 -21.15 -8.43
CA VAL A 457 -10.41 -19.85 -7.76
C VAL A 457 -9.06 -19.45 -7.22
N GLU A 458 -8.56 -18.31 -7.67
CA GLU A 458 -7.31 -17.71 -7.22
C GLU A 458 -7.61 -16.49 -6.36
N TYR A 459 -6.99 -16.41 -5.18
CA TYR A 459 -7.15 -15.28 -4.28
C TYR A 459 -5.83 -14.96 -3.58
N TYR A 460 -5.71 -13.74 -3.07
CA TYR A 460 -4.49 -13.26 -2.42
C TYR A 460 -4.71 -13.14 -0.91
N MET A 461 -3.73 -13.60 -0.13
CA MET A 461 -3.71 -13.47 1.32
C MET A 461 -2.39 -12.83 1.76
N THR A 462 -2.39 -12.16 2.91
CA THR A 462 -1.18 -11.66 3.56
C THR A 462 -0.65 -12.71 4.53
N GLY A 463 0.64 -12.99 4.51
CA GLY A 463 1.27 -13.97 5.41
C GLY A 463 2.67 -13.56 5.86
N ILE A 464 3.19 -14.29 6.83
CA ILE A 464 4.58 -14.15 7.30
C ILE A 464 5.48 -15.02 6.41
N ILE A 465 6.37 -14.38 5.67
CA ILE A 465 7.33 -15.02 4.75
C ILE A 465 8.68 -15.14 5.47
N VAL A 466 9.27 -16.32 5.40
CA VAL A 466 10.63 -16.59 5.88
C VAL A 466 11.60 -16.33 4.73
N SER A 467 12.58 -15.43 4.91
CA SER A 467 13.60 -15.20 3.89
C SER A 467 14.53 -16.39 3.77
N ARG A 468 14.61 -17.01 2.58
CA ARG A 468 15.52 -18.14 2.35
C ARG A 468 16.99 -17.75 2.50
N ALA A 469 17.36 -16.54 2.08
CA ALA A 469 18.74 -16.05 2.18
C ALA A 469 19.18 -15.91 3.65
N PHE A 470 18.35 -15.29 4.50
CA PHE A 470 18.66 -15.14 5.91
C PHE A 470 18.56 -16.47 6.68
N ALA A 471 17.58 -17.32 6.37
CA ALA A 471 17.46 -18.66 6.96
C ALA A 471 18.73 -19.50 6.69
N THR A 472 19.18 -19.54 5.44
CA THR A 472 20.40 -20.27 5.04
C THR A 472 21.64 -19.70 5.75
N ALA A 473 21.75 -18.37 5.87
CA ALA A 473 22.86 -17.74 6.58
C ALA A 473 22.88 -18.13 8.07
N VAL A 474 21.72 -18.07 8.74
CA VAL A 474 21.56 -18.48 10.14
C VAL A 474 21.92 -19.96 10.33
N GLU A 475 21.42 -20.84 9.47
CA GLU A 475 21.73 -22.27 9.48
C GLU A 475 23.22 -22.53 9.34
N CYS A 476 23.88 -21.90 8.37
CA CYS A 476 25.33 -21.98 8.18
C CYS A 476 26.09 -21.55 9.44
N PHE A 477 25.73 -20.42 10.06
CA PHE A 477 26.37 -19.97 11.29
C PHE A 477 26.12 -20.92 12.46
N LEU A 478 24.92 -21.48 12.61
CA LEU A 478 24.61 -22.48 13.64
C LEU A 478 25.41 -23.77 13.44
N VAL A 479 25.61 -24.22 12.20
CA VAL A 479 26.48 -25.37 11.88
C VAL A 479 27.94 -25.07 12.23
N VAL A 480 28.45 -23.89 11.87
CA VAL A 480 29.82 -23.46 12.24
C VAL A 480 29.99 -23.43 13.77
N VAL A 481 29.03 -22.88 14.51
CA VAL A 481 29.07 -22.88 15.98
C VAL A 481 29.01 -24.30 16.54
N THR A 482 28.25 -25.20 15.92
CA THR A 482 28.19 -26.62 16.31
C THR A 482 29.55 -27.31 16.12
N ILE A 483 30.22 -27.08 15.00
CA ILE A 483 31.58 -27.58 14.72
C ILE A 483 32.57 -27.03 15.75
N PHE A 484 32.55 -25.72 16.02
CA PHE A 484 33.43 -25.11 17.02
C PHE A 484 33.17 -25.65 18.42
N THR A 485 31.93 -25.90 18.79
CA THR A 485 31.59 -26.54 20.07
C THR A 485 32.14 -27.97 20.12
N GLY A 486 32.10 -28.71 19.01
CA GLY A 486 32.72 -30.02 18.87
C GLY A 486 34.24 -29.96 19.08
N PHE A 487 34.93 -28.98 18.47
CA PHE A 487 36.36 -28.78 18.68
C PHE A 487 36.69 -28.41 20.12
N ILE A 488 35.93 -27.52 20.76
CA ILE A 488 36.12 -27.20 22.18
C ILE A 488 36.03 -28.47 23.02
N LEU A 489 34.99 -29.29 22.81
CA LEU A 489 34.80 -30.53 23.57
C LEU A 489 35.94 -31.54 23.32
N TRP A 490 36.41 -31.65 22.07
CA TRP A 490 37.55 -32.50 21.73
C TRP A 490 38.83 -32.03 22.41
N PHE A 491 39.24 -30.77 22.22
CA PHE A 491 40.45 -30.23 22.83
C PHE A 491 40.38 -30.17 24.36
N SER A 492 39.20 -29.93 24.96
CA SER A 492 39.05 -29.95 26.41
C SER A 492 39.14 -31.35 27.01
N ARG A 493 38.81 -32.41 26.26
CA ARG A 493 39.02 -33.80 26.71
C ARG A 493 40.48 -34.22 26.63
N ASP A 494 41.19 -33.75 25.61
CA ASP A 494 42.59 -34.08 25.39
C ASP A 494 43.55 -33.23 26.26
N ALA A 495 43.05 -32.14 26.85
CA ALA A 495 43.85 -31.27 27.72
C ALA A 495 44.17 -31.95 29.07
N PRO A 496 45.45 -32.00 29.49
CA PRO A 496 45.79 -32.50 30.82
C PRO A 496 45.26 -31.54 31.90
N SER A 497 44.69 -32.07 32.98
CA SER A 497 44.26 -31.28 34.13
C SER A 497 44.71 -31.97 35.42
N ASN A 498 45.67 -31.35 36.11
CA ASN A 498 46.15 -31.80 37.41
C ASN A 498 45.46 -31.04 38.58
N LEU A 499 44.34 -30.37 38.31
CA LEU A 499 43.63 -29.55 39.31
C LEU A 499 42.73 -30.41 40.22
N PRO A 500 42.82 -30.27 41.55
CA PRO A 500 42.03 -31.05 42.50
C PRO A 500 40.62 -30.46 42.69
N VAL A 501 40.48 -29.14 42.55
CA VAL A 501 39.23 -28.38 42.77
C VAL A 501 39.14 -27.21 41.79
N ASN A 502 37.93 -26.76 41.47
CA ASN A 502 37.69 -25.62 40.60
C ASN A 502 38.40 -24.34 41.12
N PRO A 503 39.21 -23.65 40.30
CA PRO A 503 40.00 -22.46 40.67
C PRO A 503 39.13 -21.19 40.77
N SER A 504 38.01 -21.22 41.50
CA SER A 504 36.98 -20.16 41.46
C SER A 504 37.20 -18.97 42.41
N SER A 505 38.18 -19.00 43.31
CA SER A 505 38.41 -17.94 44.32
C SER A 505 39.90 -17.73 44.62
N ILE A 506 40.24 -16.58 45.20
CA ILE A 506 41.60 -16.23 45.59
C ILE A 506 42.12 -17.21 46.66
N ARG A 507 41.25 -17.68 47.56
CA ARG A 507 41.62 -18.71 48.55
C ARG A 507 42.13 -19.99 47.88
N ARG A 508 41.53 -20.41 46.76
CA ARG A 508 42.03 -21.57 46.01
C ARG A 508 43.40 -21.32 45.41
N TYR A 509 43.68 -20.09 44.97
CA TYR A 509 45.02 -19.73 44.49
C TYR A 509 46.04 -19.79 45.64
N ILE A 510 45.69 -19.30 46.83
CA ILE A 510 46.52 -19.43 48.03
C ILE A 510 46.78 -20.91 48.34
N ASP A 511 45.74 -21.75 48.33
CA ASP A 511 45.87 -23.19 48.59
C ASP A 511 46.82 -23.86 47.57
N PHE A 512 46.71 -23.56 46.27
CA PHE A 512 47.54 -24.16 45.22
C PHE A 512 49.02 -23.73 45.27
N PHE A 513 49.29 -22.47 45.63
CA PHE A 513 50.65 -21.96 45.72
C PHE A 513 51.31 -22.23 47.09
N SER A 514 50.52 -22.54 48.14
CA SER A 514 51.04 -22.73 49.51
C SER A 514 52.08 -23.84 49.66
N ASN A 515 51.99 -24.89 48.84
CA ASN A 515 52.93 -26.00 48.82
C ASN A 515 54.11 -25.78 47.85
N SER A 516 54.28 -24.57 47.29
CA SER A 516 55.21 -24.26 46.19
C SER A 516 56.27 -23.23 46.61
N PRO A 517 57.28 -23.60 47.40
CA PRO A 517 58.22 -22.65 48.00
C PRO A 517 59.05 -21.90 46.94
N ASP A 518 59.47 -22.58 45.87
CA ASP A 518 60.29 -21.98 44.81
C ASP A 518 59.50 -20.93 44.02
N ALA A 519 58.26 -21.24 43.65
CA ALA A 519 57.37 -20.29 42.97
C ALA A 519 57.07 -19.07 43.87
N LEU A 520 56.71 -19.30 45.13
CA LEU A 520 56.45 -18.20 46.08
C LEU A 520 57.69 -17.32 46.28
N SER A 521 58.88 -17.91 46.39
CA SER A 521 60.14 -17.16 46.58
C SER A 521 60.43 -16.22 45.40
N ALA A 522 60.08 -16.62 44.18
CA ALA A 522 60.27 -15.81 42.98
C ALA A 522 59.32 -14.59 42.94
N PHE A 523 58.10 -14.72 43.47
CA PHE A 523 57.10 -13.64 43.51
C PHE A 523 57.24 -12.68 44.70
N LYS A 524 57.97 -13.04 45.77
CA LYS A 524 58.20 -12.18 46.96
C LYS A 524 58.69 -10.76 46.65
N PRO A 525 59.70 -10.53 45.78
CA PRO A 525 60.22 -9.17 45.52
C PRO A 525 59.31 -8.32 44.61
N MET A 526 58.15 -8.83 44.17
CA MET A 526 57.35 -8.26 43.09
C MET A 526 56.04 -7.60 43.55
N ASP A 527 55.94 -7.24 44.82
CA ASP A 527 54.75 -6.63 45.40
C ASP A 527 54.42 -5.23 44.84
N HIS A 528 55.43 -4.47 44.41
CA HIS A 528 55.29 -3.13 43.82
C HIS A 528 55.27 -3.10 42.28
N ALA A 529 55.47 -4.24 41.61
CA ALA A 529 55.53 -4.31 40.14
C ALA A 529 54.13 -4.11 39.51
N ASP A 530 54.09 -3.33 38.43
CA ASP A 530 52.93 -3.22 37.53
C ASP A 530 52.82 -4.46 36.61
N ASP A 531 51.71 -4.59 35.88
CA ASP A 531 51.45 -5.79 35.06
C ASP A 531 52.50 -6.01 33.95
N GLU A 532 53.05 -4.92 33.37
CA GLU A 532 54.09 -4.99 32.34
C GLU A 532 55.45 -5.40 32.93
N GLY A 533 55.88 -4.77 34.03
CA GLY A 533 57.12 -5.13 34.71
C GLY A 533 57.10 -6.55 35.28
N LEU A 534 55.95 -6.99 35.81
CA LEU A 534 55.76 -8.35 36.30
C LEU A 534 55.84 -9.38 35.16
N LEU A 535 55.27 -9.08 33.98
CA LEU A 535 55.39 -9.96 32.82
C LEU A 535 56.83 -10.01 32.29
N GLU A 536 57.54 -8.87 32.22
CA GLU A 536 58.92 -8.81 31.73
C GLU A 536 59.87 -9.67 32.57
N ASP A 537 59.76 -9.59 33.91
CA ASP A 537 60.65 -10.31 34.82
C ASP A 537 60.45 -11.84 34.78
N PHE A 538 59.23 -12.30 34.50
CA PHE A 538 58.89 -13.73 34.44
C PHE A 538 58.75 -14.28 33.02
N LYS A 539 58.93 -13.46 31.98
CA LYS A 539 58.63 -13.81 30.59
C LYS A 539 59.29 -15.12 30.13
N MET A 540 60.52 -15.35 30.59
CA MET A 540 61.36 -16.49 30.22
C MET A 540 61.27 -17.66 31.21
N ASP A 541 60.55 -17.50 32.32
CA ASP A 541 60.42 -18.54 33.34
C ASP A 541 59.26 -19.49 32.98
N SER A 542 59.46 -20.78 33.28
CA SER A 542 58.47 -21.84 32.98
C SER A 542 57.96 -22.47 34.28
N PHE A 543 56.65 -22.62 34.36
CA PHE A 543 55.95 -23.14 35.52
C PHE A 543 55.20 -24.43 35.16
N GLN A 544 55.15 -25.38 36.09
CA GLN A 544 54.47 -26.65 35.90
C GLN A 544 53.63 -27.02 37.13
N LEU A 545 52.36 -27.38 36.91
CA LEU A 545 51.45 -27.87 37.94
C LEU A 545 51.49 -29.39 38.02
N ILE A 546 51.87 -29.91 39.18
CA ILE A 546 51.96 -31.35 39.47
C ILE A 546 50.99 -31.70 40.60
N SER A 547 50.33 -32.86 40.50
CA SER A 547 49.49 -33.39 41.56
C SER A 547 50.31 -34.21 42.56
N LYS A 548 50.11 -33.95 43.86
CA LYS A 548 50.68 -34.67 45.00
C LYS A 548 49.57 -35.41 45.76
N ASN A 549 49.94 -36.47 46.49
CA ASN A 549 49.03 -37.25 47.34
C ASN A 549 47.79 -37.79 46.60
N ASP A 550 48.00 -38.50 45.49
CA ASP A 550 46.95 -39.19 44.72
C ASP A 550 45.78 -38.27 44.27
N GLY A 551 46.08 -37.01 43.93
CA GLY A 551 45.07 -36.05 43.49
C GLY A 551 44.57 -35.08 44.57
N ALA A 552 44.99 -35.23 45.84
CA ALA A 552 44.45 -34.42 46.94
C ALA A 552 45.09 -33.02 47.04
N ASP A 553 46.37 -32.87 46.70
CA ASP A 553 47.11 -31.61 46.76
C ASP A 553 47.81 -31.33 45.42
N VAL A 554 48.22 -30.07 45.22
CA VAL A 554 49.02 -29.65 44.06
C VAL A 554 50.22 -28.83 44.47
N GLU A 555 51.23 -28.84 43.61
CA GLU A 555 52.43 -28.01 43.70
C GLU A 555 52.74 -27.44 42.31
N ILE A 556 53.19 -26.19 42.29
CA ILE A 556 53.63 -25.46 41.09
C ILE A 556 55.15 -25.37 41.14
N LEU A 557 55.82 -26.15 40.30
CA LEU A 557 57.27 -26.14 40.17
C LEU A 557 57.73 -25.04 39.21
N LEU A 558 58.81 -24.36 39.60
CA LEU A 558 59.58 -23.48 38.72
C LEU A 558 60.66 -24.32 38.01
N LEU A 559 60.55 -24.48 36.70
CA LEU A 559 61.48 -25.32 35.91
C LEU A 559 62.82 -24.59 35.71
N PRO A 560 63.98 -25.27 35.91
CA PRO A 560 65.30 -24.66 35.71
C PRO A 560 65.54 -24.21 34.26
N ARG A 561 66.16 -23.04 34.08
CA ARG A 561 66.52 -22.50 32.75
C ARG A 561 67.52 -23.41 32.03
N LEU A 562 67.16 -23.94 30.87
CA LEU A 562 68.04 -24.79 30.03
C LEU A 562 69.06 -24.00 29.19
N ARG A 563 69.14 -22.67 29.26
CA ARG A 563 70.17 -21.86 28.58
C ARG A 563 70.82 -20.83 29.52
N ALA A 564 72.14 -20.75 29.42
CA ALA A 564 73.00 -19.86 30.19
C ALA A 564 72.69 -18.37 29.96
N SER A 565 72.89 -17.62 31.04
CA SER A 565 72.64 -16.19 31.28
C SER A 565 73.21 -15.23 30.24
N GLU A 566 72.36 -14.41 29.61
CA GLU A 566 72.67 -12.98 29.48
C GLU A 566 72.15 -12.29 30.73
N THR A 567 73.02 -11.53 31.41
CA THR A 567 72.73 -10.85 32.67
C THR A 567 71.65 -9.80 32.47
N TYR A 568 70.39 -10.20 32.63
CA TYR A 568 69.28 -9.27 32.73
C TYR A 568 69.32 -8.64 34.13
N ASN A 569 69.67 -7.36 34.22
CA ASN A 569 69.63 -6.62 35.47
C ASN A 569 68.18 -6.55 35.94
N LYS A 570 67.81 -7.38 36.93
CA LYS A 570 66.52 -7.29 37.62
C LYS A 570 66.31 -5.86 38.08
N SER A 571 65.15 -5.30 37.75
CA SER A 571 64.83 -3.91 38.06
C SER A 571 64.90 -3.67 39.58
N ILE A 572 65.58 -2.59 39.97
CA ILE A 572 65.80 -2.20 41.37
C ILE A 572 64.45 -1.78 41.98
N GLN A 573 64.19 -2.26 43.21
CA GLN A 573 63.04 -1.92 44.05
C GLN A 573 62.67 -0.42 43.97
N ARG A 574 61.47 -0.13 43.45
CA ARG A 574 60.84 1.19 43.56
C ARG A 574 59.90 1.15 44.77
N GLY A 575 60.20 1.90 45.83
CA GLY A 575 59.32 2.06 47.00
C GLY A 575 58.04 2.88 46.73
N TYR A 576 57.71 3.18 45.47
CA TYR A 576 56.58 4.00 45.04
C TYR A 576 55.96 3.42 43.75
N TYR A 577 54.63 3.32 43.69
CA TYR A 577 53.86 2.84 42.54
C TYR A 577 52.71 3.79 42.21
N ASP A 578 52.36 3.88 40.92
CA ASP A 578 51.18 4.61 40.46
C ASP A 578 50.00 3.64 40.25
N PRO A 579 48.78 3.96 40.70
CA PRO A 579 47.63 3.07 40.55
C PRO A 579 47.17 2.96 39.08
N VAL A 580 47.11 1.73 38.56
CA VAL A 580 46.72 1.43 37.17
C VAL A 580 45.19 1.45 37.00
N LYS A 581 44.69 2.11 35.94
CA LYS A 581 43.27 2.16 35.60
C LYS A 581 43.00 1.50 34.23
N PRO A 582 42.12 0.48 34.15
CA PRO A 582 41.83 -0.17 32.88
C PRO A 582 41.07 0.76 31.94
N LEU A 583 41.26 0.58 30.63
CA LEU A 583 40.74 1.49 29.60
C LEU A 583 39.22 1.69 29.68
N ALA A 584 38.45 0.62 29.93
CA ALA A 584 37.00 0.69 30.06
C ALA A 584 36.52 1.51 31.28
N LEU A 585 37.33 1.65 32.34
CA LEU A 585 37.01 2.45 33.53
C LEU A 585 37.51 3.89 33.44
N LYS A 586 38.20 4.28 32.37
CA LYS A 586 38.64 5.67 32.16
C LYS A 586 37.44 6.57 31.86
N ARG A 587 37.41 7.77 32.45
CA ARG A 587 36.29 8.73 32.32
C ARG A 587 36.00 9.15 30.88
N TRP A 588 37.01 9.29 30.01
CA TRP A 588 36.80 9.69 28.62
C TRP A 588 36.09 8.61 27.80
N VAL A 589 36.37 7.33 28.03
CA VAL A 589 35.67 6.21 27.40
C VAL A 589 34.20 6.18 27.86
N GLY A 590 33.96 6.43 29.14
CA GLY A 590 32.61 6.58 29.68
C GLY A 590 31.83 7.77 29.09
N LEU A 591 32.50 8.91 28.89
CA LEU A 591 31.90 10.08 28.25
C LEU A 591 31.53 9.79 26.79
N LEU A 592 32.40 9.10 26.04
CA LEU A 592 32.09 8.66 24.68
C LEU A 592 30.87 7.73 24.66
N PHE A 593 30.82 6.74 25.56
CA PHE A 593 29.69 5.81 25.67
C PHE A 593 28.37 6.53 26.00
N VAL A 594 28.37 7.45 26.96
CA VAL A 594 27.18 8.26 27.31
C VAL A 594 26.73 9.13 26.12
N LEU A 595 27.65 9.76 25.40
CA LEU A 595 27.32 10.55 24.21
C LEU A 595 26.69 9.69 23.11
N THR A 596 27.16 8.45 22.90
CA THR A 596 26.57 7.55 21.91
C THR A 596 25.13 7.15 22.26
N LEU A 597 24.83 6.91 23.55
CA LEU A 597 23.47 6.59 24.01
C LEU A 597 22.52 7.79 23.88
N ILE A 598 22.97 8.99 24.23
CA ILE A 598 22.20 10.23 24.06
C ILE A 598 21.93 10.49 22.57
N GLY A 599 22.95 10.32 21.71
CA GLY A 599 22.81 10.46 20.26
C GLY A 599 21.75 9.50 19.68
N ALA A 600 21.73 8.24 20.12
CA ALA A 600 20.73 7.27 19.69
C ALA A 600 19.30 7.67 20.13
N MET A 601 19.12 8.11 21.38
CA MET A 601 17.81 8.58 21.87
C MET A 601 17.31 9.81 21.09
N ALA A 602 18.20 10.76 20.80
CA ALA A 602 17.86 11.95 20.03
C ALA A 602 17.47 11.58 18.59
N PHE A 603 18.21 10.66 17.97
CA PHE A 603 17.92 10.16 16.62
C PHE A 603 16.58 9.44 16.52
N LEU A 604 16.27 8.52 17.44
CA LEU A 604 14.98 7.82 17.46
C LEU A 604 13.81 8.76 17.75
N SER A 605 14.00 9.76 18.63
CA SER A 605 12.98 10.78 18.91
C SER A 605 12.74 11.68 17.69
N TYR A 606 13.79 12.02 16.94
CA TYR A 606 13.68 12.74 15.67
C TYR A 606 12.88 11.93 14.64
N LEU A 607 13.16 10.63 14.48
CA LEU A 607 12.40 9.77 13.58
C LEU A 607 10.93 9.65 13.99
N LYS A 608 10.61 9.50 15.28
CA LYS A 608 9.22 9.46 15.77
C LYS A 608 8.48 10.78 15.53
N HIS A 609 9.18 11.91 15.67
CA HIS A 609 8.61 13.22 15.33
C HIS A 609 8.35 13.35 13.82
N GLN A 610 9.29 12.90 12.99
CA GLN A 610 9.15 12.92 11.54
C GLN A 610 8.03 11.98 11.05
N GLU A 611 7.88 10.80 11.65
CA GLU A 611 6.74 9.89 11.43
C GLU A 611 5.40 10.59 11.70
N SER A 612 5.28 11.29 12.84
CA SER A 612 4.05 12.00 13.19
C SER A 612 3.75 13.18 12.26
N SER A 613 4.78 13.85 11.72
CA SER A 613 4.62 14.99 10.81
C SER A 613 4.25 14.54 9.38
N LEU A 614 4.84 13.45 8.91
CA LEU A 614 4.64 12.92 7.56
C LEU A 614 3.56 11.83 7.46
N ASN A 615 2.92 11.45 8.57
CA ASN A 615 2.00 10.33 8.64
C ASN A 615 2.63 9.01 8.12
N GLY A 616 3.84 8.73 8.64
CA GLY A 616 4.70 7.61 8.25
C GLY A 616 5.95 8.05 7.48
N LEU A 617 7.04 7.31 7.66
CA LEU A 617 8.33 7.54 6.99
C LEU A 617 8.33 6.92 5.58
N THR A 618 9.03 7.56 4.63
CA THR A 618 9.12 7.08 3.26
C THR A 618 9.99 5.82 3.16
N ARG A 619 9.58 4.88 2.31
CA ARG A 619 10.27 3.61 2.11
C ARG A 619 11.61 3.83 1.37
N PRO A 620 12.75 3.34 1.88
CA PRO A 620 14.06 3.55 1.27
C PRO A 620 14.35 2.63 0.05
N SER A 621 13.74 1.45 -0.04
CA SER A 621 13.95 0.51 -1.16
C SER A 621 12.79 -0.46 -1.35
N ASN A 622 12.56 -0.88 -2.61
CA ASN A 622 11.54 -1.87 -2.97
C ASN A 622 11.97 -3.34 -2.75
N ASN A 623 13.28 -3.61 -2.63
CA ASN A 623 13.79 -4.97 -2.44
C ASN A 623 13.54 -5.44 -1.00
N PHE A 624 13.00 -6.65 -0.85
CA PHE A 624 12.62 -7.22 0.45
C PHE A 624 13.83 -7.34 1.39
N GLU A 625 14.97 -7.82 0.89
CA GLU A 625 16.16 -8.11 1.70
C GLU A 625 16.88 -6.85 2.16
N VAL A 626 17.06 -5.86 1.26
CA VAL A 626 17.69 -4.57 1.59
C VAL A 626 16.88 -3.85 2.66
N ARG A 627 15.56 -3.95 2.55
CA ARG A 627 14.63 -3.36 3.49
C ARG A 627 14.70 -4.01 4.86
N GLN A 628 14.67 -5.35 4.94
CA GLN A 628 14.85 -6.09 6.19
C GLN A 628 16.19 -5.76 6.87
N LEU A 629 17.24 -5.51 6.08
CA LEU A 629 18.54 -5.08 6.60
C LEU A 629 18.45 -3.68 7.25
N LEU A 630 17.80 -2.73 6.59
CA LEU A 630 17.67 -1.35 7.05
C LEU A 630 16.72 -1.22 8.26
N GLU A 631 15.59 -1.91 8.23
CA GLU A 631 14.52 -1.79 9.22
C GLU A 631 14.78 -2.63 10.47
N ASN A 632 15.30 -3.85 10.34
CA ASN A 632 15.39 -4.78 11.49
C ASN A 632 16.83 -5.09 11.90
N TYR A 633 17.73 -5.35 10.93
CA TYR A 633 19.10 -5.79 11.24
C TYR A 633 20.00 -4.68 11.83
N ILE A 634 20.05 -3.49 11.20
CA ILE A 634 20.90 -2.38 11.64
C ILE A 634 20.57 -1.93 13.08
N PRO A 635 19.29 -1.67 13.45
CA PRO A 635 18.93 -1.33 14.82
C PRO A 635 19.31 -2.42 15.82
N THR A 636 19.13 -3.69 15.44
CA THR A 636 19.47 -4.82 16.31
C THR A 636 20.98 -4.93 16.54
N ILE A 637 21.83 -4.75 15.51
CA ILE A 637 23.29 -4.72 15.69
C ILE A 637 23.68 -3.65 16.70
N PHE A 638 23.14 -2.44 16.56
CA PHE A 638 23.46 -1.33 17.46
C PHE A 638 23.20 -1.72 18.92
N ALA A 639 22.09 -2.41 19.19
CA ALA A 639 21.79 -2.96 20.51
C ALA A 639 22.86 -3.98 20.99
N THR A 640 23.25 -4.92 20.11
CA THR A 640 24.23 -5.97 20.42
C THR A 640 25.67 -5.47 20.62
N LEU A 641 25.96 -4.20 20.30
CA LEU A 641 27.25 -3.57 20.62
C LEU A 641 27.32 -3.00 22.05
N ILE A 642 26.16 -2.67 22.64
CA ILE A 642 26.07 -2.09 23.98
C ILE A 642 26.26 -3.17 25.06
N GLU A 643 25.69 -4.36 24.85
CA GLU A 643 25.75 -5.46 25.82
C GLU A 643 27.20 -5.90 26.17
N PRO A 644 28.10 -6.19 25.21
CA PRO A 644 29.46 -6.64 25.53
C PRO A 644 30.25 -5.63 26.36
N PHE A 645 29.97 -4.34 26.21
CA PHE A 645 30.61 -3.29 27.01
C PHE A 645 30.17 -3.35 28.48
N TRP A 646 28.87 -3.51 28.75
CA TRP A 646 28.36 -3.71 30.11
C TRP A 646 28.84 -5.02 30.73
N VAL A 647 28.92 -6.09 29.95
CA VAL A 647 29.50 -7.37 30.39
C VAL A 647 30.96 -7.21 30.80
N LEU A 648 31.76 -6.47 30.02
CA LEU A 648 33.15 -6.18 30.33
C LEU A 648 33.29 -5.35 31.61
N LEU A 649 32.49 -4.28 31.76
CA LEU A 649 32.46 -3.48 32.98
C LEU A 649 32.08 -4.32 34.20
N ASN A 650 31.07 -5.18 34.06
CA ASN A 650 30.65 -6.07 35.13
C ASN A 650 31.78 -7.01 35.56
N ARG A 651 32.50 -7.60 34.60
CA ARG A 651 33.63 -8.51 34.86
C ARG A 651 34.77 -7.79 35.59
N LEU A 652 35.15 -6.60 35.14
CA LEU A 652 36.18 -5.79 35.81
C LEU A 652 35.76 -5.44 37.25
N LEU A 653 34.50 -5.09 37.48
CA LEU A 653 33.98 -4.82 38.82
C LEU A 653 33.92 -6.07 39.70
N CYS A 654 33.57 -7.24 39.15
CA CYS A 654 33.56 -8.50 39.90
C CYS A 654 34.94 -8.87 40.45
N VAL A 655 36.00 -8.54 39.72
CA VAL A 655 37.40 -8.73 40.15
C VAL A 655 37.83 -7.69 41.17
N LEU A 656 37.42 -6.43 40.99
CA LEU A 656 37.81 -5.34 41.87
C LEU A 656 37.03 -5.32 43.19
N GLN A 657 35.78 -5.82 43.23
CA GLN A 657 34.93 -5.73 44.40
C GLN A 657 35.52 -6.40 45.66
N PRO A 658 36.09 -7.63 45.60
CA PRO A 658 36.80 -8.22 46.74
C PRO A 658 37.99 -7.40 47.23
N PHE A 659 38.74 -6.76 46.32
CA PHE A 659 39.89 -5.93 46.66
C PHE A 659 39.49 -4.58 47.26
N LYS A 660 38.35 -4.04 46.82
CA LYS A 660 37.74 -2.87 47.43
C LYS A 660 37.35 -3.16 48.88
N ASP A 661 36.68 -4.28 49.13
CA ASP A 661 36.32 -4.68 50.48
C ASP A 661 37.59 -4.92 51.35
N LEU A 662 38.68 -5.43 50.77
CA LEU A 662 39.97 -5.60 51.45
C LEU A 662 40.68 -4.27 51.78
N TRP A 663 40.66 -3.27 50.90
CA TRP A 663 41.27 -1.96 51.21
C TRP A 663 40.47 -1.21 52.28
N GLU A 664 39.15 -1.46 52.40
CA GLU A 664 38.29 -0.76 53.38
C GLU A 664 38.60 -1.28 54.81
N GLY A 665 39.33 -2.40 54.89
CA GLY A 665 39.90 -2.97 56.10
C GLY A 665 38.94 -3.88 56.86
N LYS A 666 39.50 -4.80 57.65
CA LYS A 666 38.77 -5.72 58.55
C LYS A 666 37.68 -6.54 57.84
N ALA A 667 37.96 -6.99 56.62
CA ALA A 667 37.00 -7.72 55.81
C ALA A 667 36.95 -9.21 56.16
N LYS A 668 35.75 -9.82 56.13
CA LYS A 668 35.57 -11.26 56.39
C LYS A 668 35.99 -12.10 55.16
N PRO A 669 36.68 -13.24 55.32
CA PRO A 669 37.12 -14.10 54.22
C PRO A 669 36.02 -14.49 53.23
N LYS A 670 34.79 -14.76 53.74
CA LYS A 670 33.60 -15.09 52.95
C LYS A 670 33.22 -14.04 51.88
N ASN A 671 33.51 -12.77 52.14
CA ASN A 671 33.16 -11.66 51.27
C ASN A 671 34.34 -11.22 50.37
N THR A 672 35.56 -11.68 50.67
CA THR A 672 36.78 -11.28 49.96
C THR A 672 37.44 -12.47 49.25
N ILE A 673 38.32 -13.21 49.93
CA ILE A 673 39.15 -14.26 49.31
C ILE A 673 38.37 -15.52 48.93
N ASP A 674 37.24 -15.79 49.60
CA ASP A 674 36.33 -16.91 49.29
C ASP A 674 35.20 -16.51 48.33
N ALA A 675 35.15 -15.24 47.92
CA ALA A 675 34.13 -14.77 46.99
C ALA A 675 34.36 -15.36 45.60
N THR A 676 33.32 -15.99 45.03
CA THR A 676 33.39 -16.66 43.72
C THR A 676 32.67 -15.86 42.63
N TYR A 677 32.84 -14.53 42.63
CA TYR A 677 32.20 -13.64 41.64
C TYR A 677 32.71 -13.87 40.20
N THR A 678 33.97 -14.26 40.04
CA THR A 678 34.63 -14.49 38.73
C THR A 678 34.23 -15.81 38.05
N SER A 679 33.54 -16.68 38.78
CA SER A 679 33.10 -18.00 38.28
C SER A 679 31.69 -18.02 37.71
N ILE A 680 30.96 -16.90 37.85
CA ILE A 680 29.55 -16.79 37.50
C ILE A 680 29.39 -15.74 36.40
N PRO A 681 28.57 -16.01 35.38
CA PRO A 681 28.28 -15.05 34.32
C PRO A 681 27.54 -13.82 34.86
N PRO A 682 27.71 -12.63 34.26
CA PRO A 682 27.17 -11.36 34.75
C PRO A 682 25.70 -11.38 35.16
N GLN A 683 24.88 -12.10 34.39
CA GLN A 683 23.44 -12.19 34.58
C GLN A 683 23.07 -12.87 35.92
N LEU A 684 23.87 -13.84 36.37
CA LEU A 684 23.65 -14.57 37.63
C LEU A 684 24.34 -13.91 38.83
N VAL A 685 25.32 -13.02 38.58
CA VAL A 685 25.97 -12.23 39.64
C VAL A 685 24.97 -11.28 40.31
N PHE A 686 23.94 -10.81 39.59
CA PHE A 686 22.90 -9.91 40.10
C PHE A 686 22.32 -10.36 41.45
N TRP A 687 21.84 -11.61 41.54
CA TRP A 687 21.21 -12.13 42.76
C TRP A 687 22.17 -12.22 43.93
N ARG A 688 23.44 -12.52 43.66
CA ARG A 688 24.47 -12.62 44.69
C ARG A 688 24.90 -11.23 45.17
N ALA A 689 25.13 -10.30 44.26
CA ALA A 689 25.46 -8.90 44.53
C ALA A 689 24.35 -8.18 45.32
N LEU A 690 23.08 -8.51 45.03
CA LEU A 690 21.92 -8.00 45.76
C LEU A 690 21.92 -8.48 47.22
N ARG A 691 22.19 -9.78 47.44
CA ARG A 691 22.29 -10.35 48.79
C ARG A 691 23.46 -9.78 49.59
N SER A 692 24.58 -9.46 48.93
CA SER A 692 25.77 -8.85 49.56
C SER A 692 25.74 -7.32 49.63
N LYS A 693 24.65 -6.68 49.19
CA LYS A 693 24.45 -5.21 49.21
C LYS A 693 25.47 -4.40 48.38
N HIS A 694 26.09 -4.99 47.36
CA HIS A 694 27.00 -4.25 46.46
C HIS A 694 26.22 -3.49 45.37
N LEU A 695 25.67 -2.32 45.72
CA LEU A 695 24.74 -1.56 44.87
C LEU A 695 25.28 -1.20 43.46
N VAL A 696 26.55 -0.84 43.33
CA VAL A 696 27.16 -0.51 42.02
C VAL A 696 27.18 -1.73 41.11
N LEU A 697 27.53 -2.89 41.67
CA LEU A 697 27.56 -4.15 40.94
C LEU A 697 26.15 -4.59 40.51
N VAL A 698 25.15 -4.40 41.39
CA VAL A 698 23.73 -4.64 41.07
C VAL A 698 23.28 -3.78 39.89
N LEU A 699 23.59 -2.48 39.88
CA LEU A 699 23.22 -1.57 38.78
C LEU A 699 23.85 -1.98 37.45
N VAL A 700 25.15 -2.31 37.43
CA VAL A 700 25.86 -2.73 36.22
C VAL A 700 25.33 -4.09 35.70
N CYS A 701 25.03 -5.03 36.59
CA CYS A 701 24.39 -6.30 36.23
C CYS A 701 22.99 -6.08 35.62
N SER A 702 22.18 -5.17 36.20
CA SER A 702 20.87 -4.82 35.65
C SER A 702 20.97 -4.24 34.24
N MET A 703 21.95 -3.38 33.97
CA MET A 703 22.12 -2.79 32.63
C MET A 703 22.53 -3.84 31.60
N ALA A 704 23.39 -4.80 31.96
CA ALA A 704 23.73 -5.92 31.08
C ALA A 704 22.50 -6.80 30.73
N LEU A 705 21.58 -7.01 31.68
CA LEU A 705 20.32 -7.71 31.44
C LEU A 705 19.35 -6.89 30.57
N LEU A 706 19.23 -5.58 30.82
CA LEU A 706 18.36 -4.72 30.01
C LEU A 706 18.89 -4.49 28.59
N ALA A 707 20.21 -4.51 28.38
CA ALA A 707 20.82 -4.42 27.05
C ALA A 707 20.40 -5.59 26.13
N ASN A 708 20.15 -6.77 26.70
CA ASN A 708 19.59 -7.90 25.96
C ASN A 708 18.14 -7.63 25.50
N LEU A 709 17.34 -6.97 26.35
CA LEU A 709 15.95 -6.61 26.01
C LEU A 709 15.87 -5.43 25.02
N LEU A 710 16.90 -4.57 25.00
CA LEU A 710 17.07 -3.52 23.99
C LEU A 710 17.17 -4.08 22.57
N ALA A 711 17.83 -5.22 22.38
CA ALA A 711 17.94 -5.88 21.07
C ALA A 711 16.57 -6.36 20.56
N VAL A 712 15.71 -6.84 21.46
CA VAL A 712 14.34 -7.23 21.13
C VAL A 712 13.51 -6.01 20.73
N GLY A 713 13.56 -4.92 21.51
CA GLY A 713 12.81 -3.70 21.22
C GLY A 713 13.25 -2.98 19.94
N LEU A 714 14.55 -2.96 19.64
CA LEU A 714 15.07 -2.36 18.40
C LEU A 714 14.80 -3.22 17.16
N GLY A 715 14.77 -4.55 17.31
CA GLY A 715 14.50 -5.48 16.20
C GLY A 715 13.04 -5.52 15.73
N SER A 716 12.10 -5.00 16.53
CA SER A 716 10.67 -4.89 16.19
C SER A 716 10.20 -3.44 16.05
N LEU A 717 11.11 -2.48 16.02
CA LEU A 717 10.78 -1.06 16.12
C LEU A 717 10.02 -0.55 14.88
N PHE A 718 10.44 -0.95 13.68
CA PHE A 718 9.90 -0.44 12.43
C PHE A 718 8.92 -1.44 11.81
N ASN A 719 7.70 -0.98 11.50
CA ASN A 719 6.64 -1.76 10.88
C ASN A 719 6.06 -1.03 9.66
N GLU A 720 5.56 -1.77 8.69
CA GLU A 720 4.96 -1.18 7.48
C GLU A 720 3.44 -1.13 7.57
N ASN A 721 2.86 -0.02 7.11
CA ASN A 721 1.42 0.09 6.87
C ASN A 721 1.12 0.92 5.61
N ILE A 722 -0.02 0.65 4.97
CA ILE A 722 -0.50 1.42 3.81
C ILE A 722 -1.28 2.61 4.34
N THR A 723 -0.81 3.83 4.05
CA THR A 723 -1.49 5.07 4.47
C THR A 723 -1.66 6.04 3.31
N THR A 724 -2.58 6.99 3.48
CA THR A 724 -2.83 8.05 2.50
C THR A 724 -1.94 9.24 2.82
N ALA A 725 -1.12 9.63 1.85
CA ALA A 725 -0.21 10.75 1.91
C ALA A 725 -0.77 11.96 1.15
N ASN A 726 -0.65 13.14 1.76
CA ASN A 726 -1.21 14.38 1.22
C ASN A 726 -0.08 15.29 0.72
N TYR A 727 -0.17 15.74 -0.53
CA TYR A 727 0.77 16.65 -1.17
C TYR A 727 0.03 17.85 -1.74
N THR A 728 0.55 19.06 -1.56
CA THR A 728 -0.02 20.26 -2.18
C THR A 728 0.44 20.36 -3.63
N VAL A 729 -0.51 20.52 -4.55
CA VAL A 729 -0.28 20.70 -5.99
C VAL A 729 -1.04 21.92 -6.49
N THR A 730 -0.62 22.50 -7.62
CA THR A 730 -1.28 23.65 -8.21
C THR A 730 -2.12 23.26 -9.42
N MET A 731 -3.35 23.76 -9.47
CA MET A 731 -4.28 23.56 -10.59
C MET A 731 -4.76 24.91 -11.12
N SER A 732 -5.02 25.01 -12.42
CA SER A 732 -5.54 26.21 -13.07
C SER A 732 -6.94 25.99 -13.64
N PRO A 733 -7.88 26.93 -13.47
CA PRO A 733 -9.23 26.86 -14.04
C PRO A 733 -9.22 26.89 -15.58
N VAL A 734 -10.11 26.11 -16.20
CA VAL A 734 -10.26 26.01 -17.66
C VAL A 734 -11.08 27.16 -18.25
N PHE A 735 -12.08 27.63 -17.52
CA PHE A 735 -12.97 28.73 -17.90
C PHE A 735 -13.25 29.62 -16.68
N ALA A 736 -13.69 30.85 -16.90
CA ALA A 736 -14.08 31.79 -15.85
C ALA A 736 -15.51 31.51 -15.33
N PRO A 737 -15.86 31.91 -14.10
CA PRO A 737 -17.21 31.74 -13.54
C PRO A 737 -18.24 32.73 -14.12
N ARG A 738 -18.26 32.86 -15.45
CA ARG A 738 -19.13 33.77 -16.21
C ARG A 738 -19.60 33.08 -17.49
N PHE A 739 -20.88 33.28 -17.84
CA PHE A 739 -21.43 32.79 -19.08
C PHE A 739 -21.08 33.72 -20.25
N LYS A 740 -20.88 33.13 -21.43
CA LYS A 740 -20.63 33.84 -22.69
C LYS A 740 -21.96 34.13 -23.39
N ASN A 741 -22.29 35.41 -23.56
CA ASN A 741 -23.57 35.86 -24.12
C ASN A 741 -23.92 35.14 -25.43
N GLU A 742 -23.07 35.23 -26.45
CA GLU A 742 -23.33 34.63 -27.78
C GLU A 742 -23.68 33.14 -27.70
N SER A 743 -22.98 32.39 -26.84
CA SER A 743 -23.18 30.95 -26.67
C SER A 743 -24.48 30.63 -25.94
N VAL A 744 -24.82 31.37 -24.88
CA VAL A 744 -26.11 31.18 -24.18
C VAL A 744 -27.29 31.51 -25.08
N PHE A 745 -27.25 32.62 -25.81
CA PHE A 745 -28.33 33.03 -26.72
C PHE A 745 -28.47 32.12 -27.95
N GLY A 746 -27.38 31.46 -28.36
CA GLY A 746 -27.32 30.52 -29.50
C GLY A 746 -27.58 29.06 -29.14
N LEU A 747 -27.53 28.69 -27.85
CA LEU A 747 -27.50 27.30 -27.38
C LEU A 747 -28.63 26.43 -27.95
N SER A 748 -29.87 26.92 -27.95
CA SER A 748 -31.01 26.14 -28.47
C SER A 748 -30.85 25.74 -29.94
N ARG A 749 -30.34 26.67 -30.77
CA ARG A 749 -30.04 26.43 -32.19
C ARG A 749 -28.88 25.46 -32.35
N ASP A 750 -27.85 25.62 -31.53
CA ASP A 750 -26.63 24.81 -31.61
C ASP A 750 -26.91 23.35 -31.18
N LEU A 751 -27.72 23.12 -30.15
CA LEU A 751 -28.17 21.79 -29.73
C LEU A 751 -29.04 21.08 -30.77
N ASN A 752 -29.91 21.83 -31.47
CA ASN A 752 -30.80 21.28 -32.49
C ASN A 752 -30.14 21.10 -33.86
N ARG A 753 -28.85 21.44 -33.98
CA ARG A 753 -28.12 21.33 -35.24
C ARG A 753 -27.77 19.87 -35.51
N ASN A 754 -27.97 19.43 -36.76
CA ASN A 754 -27.54 18.10 -37.26
C ASN A 754 -28.22 16.89 -36.57
N LEU A 755 -29.46 17.00 -36.10
CA LEU A 755 -30.25 15.85 -35.64
C LEU A 755 -30.91 15.14 -36.85
N ILE A 756 -30.90 13.80 -36.88
CA ILE A 756 -31.53 12.98 -37.95
C ILE A 756 -32.86 12.43 -37.50
N THR A 757 -32.84 11.74 -36.37
CA THR A 757 -33.91 10.80 -35.98
C THR A 757 -34.87 11.40 -34.95
N THR A 758 -34.41 12.41 -34.21
CA THR A 758 -35.18 13.14 -33.21
C THR A 758 -35.32 14.62 -33.57
N SER A 759 -36.39 15.25 -33.10
CA SER A 759 -36.62 16.70 -33.27
C SER A 759 -35.89 17.56 -32.24
N LEU A 760 -35.47 16.96 -31.12
CA LEU A 760 -34.81 17.64 -29.99
C LEU A 760 -33.55 16.87 -29.56
N TYR A 761 -32.58 17.61 -29.02
CA TYR A 761 -31.34 17.08 -28.44
C TYR A 761 -31.62 16.28 -27.15
N GLN A 762 -31.10 15.06 -27.05
CA GLN A 762 -31.41 14.12 -25.96
C GLN A 762 -30.18 13.46 -25.29
N ASP A 763 -28.96 13.81 -25.69
CA ASP A 763 -27.74 13.12 -25.20
C ASP A 763 -27.56 13.22 -23.67
N HIS A 764 -27.81 14.38 -23.06
CA HIS A 764 -27.87 14.53 -21.59
C HIS A 764 -28.85 13.56 -20.88
N LEU A 765 -29.94 13.15 -21.54
CA LEU A 765 -30.92 12.18 -21.00
C LEU A 765 -30.40 10.75 -21.11
N TYR A 766 -29.70 10.40 -22.19
CA TYR A 766 -29.00 9.13 -22.32
C TYR A 766 -27.90 8.97 -21.26
N VAL A 767 -27.14 10.03 -20.97
CA VAL A 767 -26.15 10.01 -19.87
C VAL A 767 -26.82 9.78 -18.51
N ALA A 768 -27.92 10.48 -18.24
CA ALA A 768 -28.67 10.30 -17.00
C ALA A 768 -29.23 8.88 -16.85
N MET A 769 -29.80 8.31 -17.94
CA MET A 769 -30.26 6.93 -17.97
C MET A 769 -29.12 5.95 -17.69
N ALA A 770 -27.97 6.08 -18.36
CA ALA A 770 -26.84 5.19 -18.16
C ALA A 770 -26.32 5.24 -16.71
N ASN A 771 -26.31 6.43 -16.10
CA ASN A 771 -25.96 6.61 -14.70
C ASN A 771 -26.97 5.95 -13.74
N LEU A 772 -28.27 6.14 -13.97
CA LEU A 772 -29.33 5.60 -13.10
C LEU A 772 -29.53 4.09 -13.23
N THR A 773 -29.37 3.54 -14.43
CA THR A 773 -29.63 2.11 -14.71
C THR A 773 -28.41 1.22 -14.50
N SER A 774 -27.24 1.63 -15.01
CA SER A 774 -26.01 0.81 -15.04
C SER A 774 -24.92 1.31 -14.09
N GLY A 775 -25.17 2.39 -13.35
CA GLY A 775 -24.16 2.99 -12.46
C GLY A 775 -22.98 3.60 -13.21
N THR A 776 -23.15 3.94 -14.49
CA THR A 776 -22.10 4.55 -15.32
C THR A 776 -21.62 5.85 -14.68
N ILE A 777 -20.31 6.01 -14.58
CA ILE A 777 -19.68 7.18 -13.97
C ILE A 777 -20.09 8.41 -14.79
N LEU A 778 -20.55 9.47 -14.12
CA LEU A 778 -20.89 10.72 -14.79
C LEU A 778 -19.64 11.34 -15.42
N PRO A 779 -19.77 12.09 -16.53
CA PRO A 779 -18.62 12.72 -17.16
C PRO A 779 -17.80 13.61 -16.20
N PRO A 780 -16.53 13.89 -16.52
CA PRO A 780 -15.64 14.65 -15.64
C PRO A 780 -16.24 15.97 -15.15
N TRP A 781 -16.05 16.25 -13.87
CA TRP A 781 -16.52 17.43 -13.13
C TRP A 781 -18.04 17.53 -12.97
N ILE A 782 -18.77 16.43 -13.17
CA ILE A 782 -20.23 16.37 -12.98
C ILE A 782 -20.54 15.47 -11.78
N SER A 783 -21.43 15.95 -10.92
CA SER A 783 -22.06 15.16 -9.86
C SER A 783 -23.56 15.04 -10.10
N GLN A 784 -24.28 14.39 -9.19
CA GLN A 784 -25.73 14.22 -9.28
C GLN A 784 -26.50 15.54 -9.15
N GLU A 785 -25.88 16.57 -8.56
CA GLU A 785 -26.57 17.83 -8.24
C GLU A 785 -25.93 19.05 -8.90
N TYR A 786 -24.61 19.00 -9.12
CA TYR A 786 -23.83 20.14 -9.58
C TYR A 786 -22.84 19.74 -10.68
N PHE A 787 -22.68 20.64 -11.65
CA PHE A 787 -21.52 20.71 -12.52
C PHE A 787 -20.46 21.62 -11.88
N PHE A 788 -19.22 21.17 -11.76
CA PHE A 788 -18.14 21.92 -11.15
C PHE A 788 -17.24 22.57 -12.19
N GLN A 789 -16.73 23.77 -11.88
CA GLN A 789 -15.78 24.47 -12.74
C GLN A 789 -14.50 23.63 -12.91
N LYS A 790 -14.18 23.31 -14.16
CA LYS A 790 -13.08 22.42 -14.52
C LYS A 790 -11.72 23.06 -14.22
N HIS A 791 -10.79 22.27 -13.66
CA HIS A 791 -9.40 22.66 -13.45
C HIS A 791 -8.44 21.65 -14.07
N GLN A 792 -7.27 22.11 -14.49
CA GLN A 792 -6.20 21.30 -15.06
C GLN A 792 -4.92 21.40 -14.21
N LEU A 793 -4.18 20.30 -14.11
CA LEU A 793 -2.87 20.27 -13.47
C LEU A 793 -1.87 21.07 -14.30
N GLN A 794 -1.03 21.89 -13.65
CA GLN A 794 0.07 22.59 -14.34
C GLN A 794 1.20 21.66 -14.75
N ASP A 795 1.47 20.62 -13.95
CA ASP A 795 2.52 19.63 -14.23
C ASP A 795 1.90 18.24 -14.42
N TYR A 796 1.74 17.85 -15.68
CA TYR A 796 1.18 16.53 -16.05
C TYR A 796 2.06 15.35 -15.62
N SER A 797 3.35 15.57 -15.29
CA SER A 797 4.24 14.50 -14.82
C SER A 797 3.85 13.94 -13.44
N MET A 798 3.00 14.68 -12.71
CA MET A 798 2.50 14.29 -11.39
C MET A 798 1.21 13.46 -11.41
N ASN A 799 0.68 13.14 -12.60
CA ASN A 799 -0.51 12.32 -12.75
C ASN A 799 -0.16 10.83 -12.61
N ARG A 800 -0.47 10.25 -11.45
CA ARG A 800 -0.33 8.80 -11.21
C ARG A 800 -1.69 8.13 -11.16
N THR A 801 -1.77 6.93 -11.73
CA THR A 801 -2.96 6.10 -11.69
C THR A 801 -3.29 5.72 -10.24
N GLY A 802 -4.46 6.15 -9.75
CA GLY A 802 -4.94 5.90 -8.38
C GLY A 802 -4.77 7.06 -7.40
N ASP A 803 -4.19 8.19 -7.82
CA ASP A 803 -4.19 9.42 -7.02
C ASP A 803 -5.59 10.07 -7.00
N ILE A 804 -5.89 10.78 -5.93
CA ILE A 804 -7.15 11.51 -5.74
C ILE A 804 -6.82 12.96 -5.43
N TYR A 805 -7.55 13.93 -6.00
CA TYR A 805 -7.28 15.35 -5.82
C TYR A 805 -8.47 16.03 -5.14
N THR A 806 -8.22 16.81 -4.09
CA THR A 806 -9.23 17.67 -3.46
C THR A 806 -8.96 19.13 -3.82
N VAL A 807 -9.93 19.79 -4.43
CA VAL A 807 -9.82 21.14 -4.97
C VAL A 807 -11.02 22.00 -4.60
N SER A 808 -10.78 23.26 -4.24
CA SER A 808 -11.84 24.22 -3.98
C SER A 808 -12.29 24.85 -5.31
N THR A 809 -13.52 24.58 -5.73
CA THR A 809 -14.06 24.97 -7.04
C THR A 809 -15.53 25.40 -6.94
N ARG A 810 -15.99 26.21 -7.90
CA ARG A 810 -17.39 26.65 -7.96
C ARG A 810 -18.27 25.57 -8.59
N GLY A 811 -19.42 25.28 -7.97
CA GLY A 811 -20.47 24.42 -8.51
C GLY A 811 -21.62 25.21 -9.12
N TYR A 812 -22.26 24.65 -10.14
CA TYR A 812 -23.40 25.17 -10.88
C TYR A 812 -24.49 24.10 -10.91
N GLY A 813 -25.67 24.41 -10.38
CA GLY A 813 -26.79 23.49 -10.29
C GLY A 813 -28.12 24.22 -10.45
N ALA A 814 -29.20 23.46 -10.33
CA ALA A 814 -30.54 24.02 -10.34
C ALA A 814 -31.47 23.23 -9.43
N ALA A 815 -32.19 23.89 -8.54
CA ALA A 815 -33.27 23.30 -7.77
C ALA A 815 -34.61 23.48 -8.49
N ALA A 816 -35.38 22.41 -8.60
CA ALA A 816 -36.76 22.47 -9.08
C ALA A 816 -37.69 22.80 -7.91
N ASN A 817 -38.14 24.05 -7.81
CA ASN A 817 -39.17 24.43 -6.85
C ASN A 817 -40.55 24.16 -7.47
N CYS A 818 -41.12 22.99 -7.18
CA CYS A 818 -42.37 22.55 -7.79
C CYS A 818 -43.56 22.68 -6.84
N THR A 819 -44.70 23.11 -7.38
CA THR A 819 -45.99 23.12 -6.69
C THR A 819 -46.86 21.97 -7.20
N THR A 820 -47.61 21.35 -6.28
CA THR A 820 -48.49 20.20 -6.56
C THR A 820 -49.92 20.67 -6.81
N VAL A 821 -50.57 20.09 -7.82
CA VAL A 821 -52.00 20.28 -8.10
C VAL A 821 -52.66 18.91 -8.01
N SER A 822 -53.43 18.71 -6.95
CA SER A 822 -54.08 17.42 -6.66
C SER A 822 -55.04 16.97 -7.77
N ALA A 823 -55.28 15.66 -7.82
CA ALA A 823 -56.14 15.06 -8.83
C ALA A 823 -57.54 15.68 -8.84
N SER A 824 -57.97 16.15 -10.02
CA SER A 824 -59.28 16.76 -10.23
C SER A 824 -59.91 16.34 -11.56
N LYS A 825 -61.25 16.42 -11.62
CA LYS A 825 -62.02 16.14 -12.84
C LYS A 825 -62.03 17.35 -13.76
N LEU A 826 -61.43 17.21 -14.94
CA LEU A 826 -61.40 18.25 -15.96
C LEU A 826 -62.61 18.12 -16.90
N THR A 827 -63.43 19.18 -17.03
CA THR A 827 -64.69 19.17 -17.82
C THR A 827 -64.60 19.74 -19.24
N THR A 828 -65.25 19.07 -20.20
CA THR A 828 -65.78 19.54 -21.51
C THR A 828 -65.47 20.93 -22.03
N LYS A 829 -66.09 21.89 -21.35
CA LYS A 829 -66.21 23.28 -21.77
C LYS A 829 -64.96 24.02 -21.33
N TYR A 830 -64.18 24.45 -22.31
CA TYR A 830 -63.07 25.36 -22.09
C TYR A 830 -63.43 26.68 -22.77
N GLU A 831 -63.70 27.69 -21.97
CA GLU A 831 -63.59 29.06 -22.43
C GLU A 831 -62.12 29.42 -22.34
N ILE A 832 -61.52 29.79 -23.48
CA ILE A 832 -60.18 30.39 -23.48
C ILE A 832 -60.27 31.58 -22.51
N PRO A 833 -59.44 31.65 -21.46
CA PRO A 833 -59.46 32.78 -20.54
C PRO A 833 -59.40 34.09 -21.34
N GLU A 834 -60.26 35.06 -21.02
CA GLU A 834 -60.33 36.36 -21.72
C GLU A 834 -58.98 37.09 -21.75
N ASP A 835 -58.08 36.78 -20.81
CA ASP A 835 -56.71 37.29 -20.71
C ASP A 835 -55.66 36.40 -21.41
N TRP A 836 -55.98 35.74 -22.52
CA TRP A 836 -54.99 34.95 -23.26
C TRP A 836 -54.15 35.85 -24.18
N PRO A 837 -52.84 36.02 -23.93
CA PRO A 837 -52.04 36.96 -24.69
C PRO A 837 -51.69 36.38 -26.07
N THR A 838 -51.97 37.17 -27.10
CA THR A 838 -51.61 36.89 -28.50
C THR A 838 -50.25 37.45 -28.91
N GLU A 839 -49.51 38.03 -27.96
CA GLU A 839 -48.19 38.65 -28.15
C GLU A 839 -47.13 37.97 -27.26
N MET A 840 -45.84 38.17 -27.57
CA MET A 840 -44.69 37.65 -26.82
C MET A 840 -44.82 38.03 -25.32
N MET A 841 -45.26 37.09 -24.47
CA MET A 841 -45.56 37.34 -23.06
C MET A 841 -44.32 37.87 -22.31
N ASN A 842 -44.47 38.77 -21.35
CA ASN A 842 -43.37 39.06 -20.42
C ASN A 842 -43.32 37.98 -19.32
N LEU A 843 -42.13 37.65 -18.80
CA LEU A 843 -41.94 36.67 -17.71
C LEU A 843 -42.84 36.97 -16.49
N SER A 844 -43.15 38.25 -16.26
CA SER A 844 -44.04 38.74 -15.20
C SER A 844 -45.51 38.34 -15.36
N GLN A 845 -45.92 37.81 -16.52
CA GLN A 845 -47.29 37.38 -16.81
C GLN A 845 -47.51 35.87 -16.62
N CYS A 846 -46.45 35.07 -16.42
CA CYS A 846 -46.49 33.61 -16.30
C CYS A 846 -46.36 33.15 -14.83
N THR A 847 -47.24 33.61 -13.95
CA THR A 847 -47.03 33.51 -12.48
C THR A 847 -47.89 32.46 -11.79
N THR A 848 -49.08 32.14 -12.29
CA THR A 848 -50.05 31.28 -11.56
C THR A 848 -50.07 29.84 -12.09
N ASP A 849 -50.25 28.87 -11.20
CA ASP A 849 -50.33 27.44 -11.57
C ASP A 849 -51.56 27.13 -12.44
N ASP A 850 -52.68 27.82 -12.18
CA ASP A 850 -53.92 27.67 -12.92
C ASP A 850 -53.76 27.98 -14.41
N GLN A 851 -52.90 28.95 -14.77
CA GLN A 851 -52.60 29.26 -16.18
C GLN A 851 -51.90 28.09 -16.88
N PHE A 852 -50.94 27.43 -16.23
CA PHE A 852 -50.24 26.28 -16.78
C PHE A 852 -51.18 25.07 -16.94
N VAL A 853 -52.02 24.82 -15.95
CA VAL A 853 -53.06 23.78 -16.02
C VAL A 853 -54.04 24.10 -17.16
N ALA A 854 -54.52 25.34 -17.26
CA ALA A 854 -55.45 25.78 -18.30
C ALA A 854 -54.88 25.58 -19.72
N ALA A 855 -53.57 25.77 -19.94
CA ALA A 855 -52.95 25.48 -21.24
C ALA A 855 -52.79 23.98 -21.52
N ALA A 856 -52.59 23.16 -20.48
CA ALA A 856 -52.44 21.71 -20.64
C ALA A 856 -53.77 21.04 -20.99
N VAL A 857 -54.90 21.50 -20.44
CA VAL A 857 -56.21 20.86 -20.61
C VAL A 857 -56.63 20.69 -22.09
N PRO A 858 -56.56 21.71 -22.96
CA PRO A 858 -56.88 21.55 -24.39
C PRO A 858 -56.00 20.51 -25.08
N VAL A 859 -54.71 20.45 -24.74
CA VAL A 859 -53.75 19.53 -25.35
C VAL A 859 -53.99 18.09 -24.88
N ILE A 860 -54.23 17.87 -23.58
CA ILE A 860 -54.59 16.55 -23.03
C ILE A 860 -55.87 16.00 -23.70
N ARG A 861 -56.77 16.89 -24.12
CA ARG A 861 -58.01 16.49 -24.83
C ARG A 861 -57.83 16.27 -26.32
N THR A 862 -57.08 17.13 -27.01
CA THR A 862 -56.94 17.07 -28.47
C THR A 862 -55.82 16.13 -28.92
N SER A 863 -54.98 15.66 -28.01
CA SER A 863 -53.87 14.72 -28.23
C SER A 863 -54.32 13.32 -28.67
N ALA A 864 -54.78 13.18 -29.90
CA ALA A 864 -54.48 12.06 -30.80
C ALA A 864 -55.41 12.08 -32.03
N ASN A 865 -54.82 11.87 -33.21
CA ASN A 865 -55.55 11.53 -34.44
C ASN A 865 -56.07 10.06 -34.44
N ASN A 866 -55.63 9.21 -33.48
CA ASN A 866 -56.07 7.81 -33.29
C ASN A 866 -56.22 7.51 -31.79
N ARG A 867 -57.44 7.51 -31.26
CA ARG A 867 -57.70 7.27 -29.83
C ARG A 867 -57.77 5.78 -29.51
N SER A 868 -57.09 5.37 -28.43
CA SER A 868 -57.19 4.02 -27.85
C SER A 868 -58.62 3.71 -27.40
N THR A 869 -58.95 2.41 -27.31
CA THR A 869 -60.26 1.96 -26.83
C THR A 869 -60.12 1.33 -25.45
N GLY A 870 -60.97 1.74 -24.49
CA GLY A 870 -60.92 1.29 -23.10
C GLY A 870 -60.10 2.21 -22.19
N ILE A 871 -59.76 1.70 -21.01
CA ILE A 871 -59.02 2.44 -19.97
C ILE A 871 -57.69 2.90 -20.55
N SER A 872 -57.41 4.20 -20.41
CA SER A 872 -56.23 4.81 -21.02
C SER A 872 -55.58 5.84 -20.09
N SER A 873 -54.27 5.97 -20.24
CA SER A 873 -53.43 6.98 -19.57
C SER A 873 -52.79 7.93 -20.58
N LEU A 874 -52.41 9.10 -20.08
CA LEU A 874 -51.66 10.11 -20.82
C LEU A 874 -50.72 10.85 -19.87
N GLU A 875 -49.50 11.07 -20.34
CA GLU A 875 -48.48 11.82 -19.63
C GLU A 875 -48.18 13.13 -20.38
N TYR A 876 -48.38 14.25 -19.69
CA TYR A 876 -48.17 15.60 -20.20
C TYR A 876 -46.81 16.13 -19.75
N SER A 877 -45.98 16.54 -20.71
CA SER A 877 -44.70 17.20 -20.48
C SER A 877 -44.46 18.17 -21.63
N LEU A 878 -44.93 19.42 -21.47
CA LEU A 878 -44.85 20.44 -22.50
C LEU A 878 -44.76 21.85 -21.93
N THR A 879 -43.71 22.57 -22.31
CA THR A 879 -43.58 24.01 -22.07
C THR A 879 -44.64 24.80 -22.83
N MET A 880 -45.02 25.95 -22.27
CA MET A 880 -46.01 26.84 -22.89
C MET A 880 -45.43 27.51 -24.16
N ASP A 881 -46.24 27.49 -25.22
CA ASP A 881 -46.02 28.17 -26.51
C ASP A 881 -44.80 27.72 -27.34
N ARG A 882 -45.06 26.88 -28.35
CA ARG A 882 -44.07 26.34 -29.29
C ARG A 882 -43.79 27.27 -30.49
N THR A 883 -44.54 28.36 -30.64
CA THR A 883 -44.45 29.21 -31.84
C THR A 883 -43.25 30.14 -31.81
N PHE A 884 -42.72 30.42 -30.61
CA PHE A 884 -41.53 31.25 -30.42
C PHE A 884 -40.29 30.39 -30.16
N THR A 885 -39.15 30.81 -30.71
CA THR A 885 -37.84 30.22 -30.41
C THR A 885 -37.39 30.43 -28.97
N ARG A 886 -38.00 31.39 -28.26
CA ARG A 886 -37.83 31.68 -26.83
C ARG A 886 -39.20 32.05 -26.27
N SER A 887 -39.82 31.14 -25.54
CA SER A 887 -41.08 31.39 -24.85
C SER A 887 -40.78 31.90 -23.44
N PRO A 888 -41.22 33.12 -23.09
CA PRO A 888 -40.98 33.66 -21.74
C PRO A 888 -41.65 32.84 -20.63
N CYS A 889 -42.74 32.12 -20.91
CA CYS A 889 -43.31 31.15 -19.98
C CYS A 889 -42.57 29.79 -19.98
N GLY A 890 -41.68 29.54 -20.94
CA GLY A 890 -40.89 28.31 -21.06
C GLY A 890 -39.87 28.08 -19.95
N ARG A 891 -39.66 29.07 -19.06
CA ARG A 891 -38.84 28.92 -17.86
C ARG A 891 -39.46 27.95 -16.85
N SER A 892 -40.77 27.75 -16.85
CA SER A 892 -41.45 26.79 -15.98
C SER A 892 -41.72 25.47 -16.72
N LEU A 893 -41.61 24.34 -16.03
CA LEU A 893 -41.86 23.01 -16.57
C LEU A 893 -43.15 22.43 -15.95
N PRO A 894 -44.28 22.45 -16.68
CA PRO A 894 -45.50 21.77 -16.25
C PRO A 894 -45.46 20.29 -16.64
N LEU A 895 -45.66 19.43 -15.64
CA LEU A 895 -45.83 17.99 -15.80
C LEU A 895 -47.26 17.62 -15.38
N GLY A 896 -47.85 16.64 -16.04
CA GLY A 896 -49.20 16.19 -15.70
C GLY A 896 -49.45 14.74 -16.06
N TRP A 897 -50.40 14.13 -15.36
CA TRP A 897 -50.83 12.75 -15.58
C TRP A 897 -52.34 12.72 -15.65
N ALA A 898 -52.86 12.05 -16.67
CA ALA A 898 -54.28 11.97 -16.94
C ALA A 898 -54.75 10.52 -17.10
N ARG A 899 -55.99 10.25 -16.69
CA ARG A 899 -56.66 8.94 -16.81
C ARG A 899 -58.08 9.10 -17.33
N THR A 900 -58.52 8.17 -18.18
CA THR A 900 -59.90 8.09 -18.64
C THR A 900 -60.36 6.64 -18.80
N GLN A 901 -61.64 6.39 -18.56
CA GLN A 901 -62.28 5.08 -18.73
C GLN A 901 -62.57 4.76 -20.20
N GLU A 902 -62.88 5.79 -21.01
CA GLU A 902 -63.13 5.63 -22.43
C GLU A 902 -62.61 6.85 -23.20
N THR A 903 -61.53 6.63 -23.95
CA THR A 903 -60.91 7.68 -24.77
C THR A 903 -61.73 8.02 -26.00
N LYS A 904 -62.66 7.17 -26.47
CA LYS A 904 -63.47 7.49 -27.68
C LYS A 904 -64.34 8.74 -27.51
N ASP A 905 -64.75 9.04 -26.29
CA ASP A 905 -65.56 10.21 -26.00
C ASP A 905 -64.69 11.48 -25.88
N VAL A 906 -64.68 12.29 -26.94
CA VAL A 906 -64.02 13.61 -26.97
C VAL A 906 -64.60 14.56 -25.93
N ASN A 907 -65.87 14.36 -25.57
CA ASN A 907 -66.60 15.18 -24.63
C ASN A 907 -66.59 14.62 -23.19
N GLY A 908 -65.90 13.50 -22.94
CA GLY A 908 -65.82 12.86 -21.63
C GLY A 908 -64.98 13.63 -20.60
N THR A 909 -65.21 13.38 -19.31
CA THR A 909 -64.39 13.93 -18.21
C THR A 909 -63.10 13.13 -18.04
N VAL A 910 -62.00 13.81 -17.73
CA VAL A 910 -60.69 13.21 -17.49
C VAL A 910 -60.24 13.52 -16.07
N ASP A 911 -59.77 12.52 -15.34
CA ASP A 911 -59.10 12.72 -14.05
C ASP A 911 -57.63 13.07 -14.31
N ALA A 912 -57.14 14.19 -13.77
CA ALA A 912 -55.76 14.60 -13.97
C ALA A 912 -55.15 15.28 -12.73
N SER A 913 -53.84 15.09 -12.55
CA SER A 913 -53.00 15.77 -11.55
C SER A 913 -51.82 16.44 -12.25
N PHE A 914 -51.27 17.48 -11.62
CA PHE A 914 -50.16 18.25 -12.18
C PHE A 914 -49.07 18.57 -11.16
N LEU A 915 -47.87 18.78 -11.69
CA LEU A 915 -46.71 19.27 -10.97
C LEU A 915 -46.09 20.42 -11.78
N ILE A 916 -46.06 21.63 -11.21
CA ILE A 916 -45.58 22.83 -11.90
C ILE A 916 -44.22 23.23 -11.31
N CYS A 917 -43.15 22.93 -12.04
CA CYS A 917 -41.77 23.14 -11.57
C CYS A 917 -41.21 24.49 -12.04
N ARG A 918 -40.83 25.34 -11.08
CA ARG A 918 -40.13 26.61 -11.31
C ARG A 918 -38.66 26.49 -10.89
N PRO A 919 -37.71 26.54 -11.83
CA PRO A 919 -36.32 26.32 -11.49
C PRO A 919 -35.66 27.54 -10.84
N ILE A 920 -34.80 27.25 -9.87
CA ILE A 920 -33.94 28.18 -9.16
C ILE A 920 -32.50 27.79 -9.47
N PHE A 921 -31.72 28.72 -10.02
CA PHE A 921 -30.29 28.50 -10.21
C PHE A 921 -29.56 28.47 -8.87
N GLU A 922 -28.59 27.58 -8.74
CA GLU A 922 -27.81 27.41 -7.51
C GLU A 922 -26.31 27.43 -7.81
N THR A 923 -25.56 28.27 -7.09
CA THR A 923 -24.10 28.26 -7.15
C THR A 923 -23.48 28.49 -5.78
N ALA A 924 -22.35 27.83 -5.53
CA ALA A 924 -21.54 27.96 -4.32
C ALA A 924 -20.11 27.47 -4.60
N ILE A 925 -19.20 27.69 -3.65
CA ILE A 925 -17.87 27.10 -3.63
C ILE A 925 -17.93 25.77 -2.87
N PHE A 926 -17.26 24.76 -3.41
CA PHE A 926 -17.21 23.40 -2.90
C PHE A 926 -15.77 22.91 -2.82
N ASN A 927 -15.44 22.14 -1.79
CA ASN A 927 -14.27 21.27 -1.79
C ASN A 927 -14.67 19.97 -2.49
N VAL A 928 -14.16 19.77 -3.70
CA VAL A 928 -14.50 18.63 -4.56
C VAL A 928 -13.31 17.68 -4.62
N THR A 929 -13.56 16.41 -4.35
CA THR A 929 -12.60 15.32 -4.44
C THR A 929 -12.82 14.59 -5.76
N ILE A 930 -11.81 14.57 -6.62
CA ILE A 930 -11.83 14.02 -7.97
C ILE A 930 -10.73 12.98 -8.19
N ASP A 931 -10.97 12.07 -9.14
CA ASP A 931 -9.92 11.20 -9.68
C ASP A 931 -9.02 11.96 -10.70
N PRO A 932 -7.97 11.33 -11.25
CA PRO A 932 -7.07 12.02 -12.19
C PRO A 932 -7.69 12.33 -13.56
N LEU A 933 -8.82 11.70 -13.91
CA LEU A 933 -9.60 11.99 -15.12
C LEU A 933 -10.64 13.10 -14.89
N GLY A 934 -10.83 13.53 -13.63
CA GLY A 934 -11.77 14.55 -13.23
C GLY A 934 -13.14 14.03 -12.81
N HIS A 935 -13.34 12.72 -12.65
CA HIS A 935 -14.60 12.18 -12.12
C HIS A 935 -14.77 12.52 -10.65
N VAL A 936 -15.97 12.95 -10.26
CA VAL A 936 -16.26 13.40 -8.90
C VAL A 936 -16.53 12.21 -7.99
N ILE A 937 -15.77 12.11 -6.88
CA ILE A 937 -15.92 11.08 -5.85
C ILE A 937 -16.80 11.61 -4.70
N SER A 938 -16.52 12.82 -4.23
CA SER A 938 -17.27 13.47 -3.15
C SER A 938 -17.13 14.99 -3.24
N TYR A 939 -18.08 15.73 -2.66
CA TYR A 939 -18.02 17.18 -2.59
C TYR A 939 -18.64 17.69 -1.28
N GLU A 940 -18.06 18.75 -0.73
CA GLU A 940 -18.56 19.43 0.47
C GLU A 940 -18.68 20.93 0.21
N ARG A 941 -19.85 21.51 0.49
CA ARG A 941 -20.11 22.93 0.30
C ARG A 941 -19.40 23.77 1.35
N THR A 942 -18.60 24.75 0.93
CA THR A 942 -17.82 25.62 1.83
C THR A 942 -18.36 27.05 1.91
N SER A 943 -19.05 27.53 0.87
CA SER A 943 -19.70 28.85 0.88
C SER A 943 -21.23 28.76 1.00
N ASN A 944 -21.86 29.90 1.29
CA ASN A 944 -23.31 30.03 1.18
C ASN A 944 -23.76 29.85 -0.27
N LEU A 945 -24.98 29.35 -0.44
CA LEU A 945 -25.65 29.19 -1.72
C LEU A 945 -26.14 30.56 -2.22
N THR A 946 -25.86 30.88 -3.48
CA THR A 946 -26.39 32.05 -4.16
C THR A 946 -27.17 31.64 -5.41
N THR A 947 -28.12 32.49 -5.81
CA THR A 947 -28.97 32.27 -7.00
C THR A 947 -28.47 33.00 -8.24
N THR A 948 -27.38 33.76 -8.10
CA THR A 948 -26.76 34.55 -9.16
C THR A 948 -25.24 34.44 -9.09
N LEU A 949 -24.59 34.68 -10.23
CA LEU A 949 -23.15 34.87 -10.34
C LEU A 949 -22.84 36.37 -10.17
N ASP A 950 -21.58 36.67 -9.86
CA ASP A 950 -21.10 38.02 -9.53
C ASP A 950 -20.94 38.93 -10.78
N TYR A 951 -21.99 39.06 -11.62
CA TYR A 951 -22.08 39.99 -12.75
C TYR A 951 -23.55 40.28 -13.16
N ASP A 952 -23.80 41.46 -13.73
CA ASP A 952 -25.15 42.02 -13.95
C ASP A 952 -26.11 41.16 -14.79
N GLU A 953 -25.61 40.52 -15.85
CA GLU A 953 -26.43 39.73 -16.78
C GLU A 953 -26.66 38.27 -16.34
N SER A 954 -26.21 37.89 -15.14
CA SER A 954 -26.25 36.49 -14.69
C SER A 954 -27.67 35.93 -14.64
N GLU A 955 -28.65 36.69 -14.14
CA GLU A 955 -30.04 36.24 -14.04
C GLU A 955 -30.64 35.97 -15.42
N LEU A 956 -30.41 36.89 -16.35
CA LEU A 956 -30.88 36.78 -17.74
C LEU A 956 -30.31 35.52 -18.42
N HIS A 957 -29.01 35.26 -18.25
CA HIS A 957 -28.39 34.05 -18.82
C HIS A 957 -28.98 32.78 -18.21
N THR A 958 -29.15 32.72 -16.89
CA THR A 958 -29.74 31.55 -16.23
C THR A 958 -31.19 31.30 -16.64
N ASP A 959 -31.97 32.37 -16.86
CA ASP A 959 -33.35 32.27 -17.32
C ASP A 959 -33.44 31.64 -18.73
N ILE A 960 -32.59 32.10 -19.66
CA ILE A 960 -32.50 31.55 -21.02
C ILE A 960 -32.03 30.10 -21.02
N LEU A 961 -31.09 29.76 -20.14
CA LEU A 961 -30.63 28.38 -19.97
C LEU A 961 -31.78 27.48 -19.49
N PHE A 962 -32.62 27.94 -18.56
CA PHE A 962 -33.81 27.20 -18.12
C PHE A 962 -34.87 27.05 -19.20
N GLN A 963 -35.16 28.11 -19.97
CA GLN A 963 -36.06 28.01 -21.12
C GLN A 963 -35.56 26.96 -22.14
N THR A 964 -34.26 27.00 -22.45
CA THR A 964 -33.63 26.05 -23.37
C THR A 964 -33.66 24.63 -22.82
N TYR A 965 -33.41 24.46 -21.52
CA TYR A 965 -33.43 23.16 -20.85
C TYR A 965 -34.84 22.55 -20.80
N ASN A 966 -35.84 23.33 -20.37
CA ASN A 966 -37.19 22.81 -20.19
C ASN A 966 -37.84 22.38 -21.49
N SER A 967 -37.58 23.09 -22.59
CA SER A 967 -38.05 22.70 -23.93
C SER A 967 -37.53 21.32 -24.38
N ARG A 968 -36.52 20.73 -23.72
CA ARG A 968 -36.00 19.38 -24.03
C ARG A 968 -36.81 18.25 -23.41
N TRP A 969 -37.68 18.58 -22.47
CA TRP A 969 -38.67 17.67 -21.92
C TRP A 969 -39.96 17.66 -22.76
N ASP A 970 -40.07 18.55 -23.76
CA ASP A 970 -41.27 18.65 -24.57
C ASP A 970 -41.48 17.39 -25.41
N GLN A 971 -42.63 16.76 -25.22
CA GLN A 971 -43.07 15.65 -26.03
C GLN A 971 -44.56 15.73 -26.29
N ASP A 972 -44.97 15.46 -27.54
CA ASP A 972 -46.38 15.40 -27.90
C ASP A 972 -47.09 14.32 -27.07
N PRO A 973 -48.02 14.69 -26.17
CA PRO A 973 -48.73 13.71 -25.37
C PRO A 973 -49.61 12.87 -26.28
N GLN A 974 -49.77 11.59 -25.94
CA GLN A 974 -50.62 10.64 -26.67
C GLN A 974 -51.34 9.75 -25.66
N TRP A 975 -52.62 9.46 -25.91
CA TRP A 975 -53.37 8.49 -25.14
C TRP A 975 -52.94 7.07 -25.48
N HIS A 976 -52.71 6.24 -24.46
CA HIS A 976 -52.32 4.84 -24.62
C HIS A 976 -53.03 3.93 -23.61
N ASN A 977 -53.10 2.64 -23.94
CA ASN A 977 -53.75 1.60 -23.13
C ASN A 977 -52.77 0.52 -22.66
N HIS A 978 -51.48 0.86 -22.57
CA HIS A 978 -50.41 -0.05 -22.19
C HIS A 978 -49.59 0.50 -21.02
N SER A 979 -48.89 -0.36 -20.29
CA SER A 979 -48.04 0.04 -19.16
C SER A 979 -46.59 0.33 -19.58
N LEU A 980 -46.36 0.90 -20.76
CA LEU A 980 -45.03 1.25 -21.28
C LEU A 980 -44.78 2.75 -21.16
N SER A 981 -43.54 3.15 -20.86
CA SER A 981 -43.19 4.58 -20.77
C SER A 981 -43.26 5.23 -22.15
N THR A 982 -43.95 6.36 -22.22
CA THR A 982 -44.13 7.13 -23.46
C THR A 982 -43.11 8.25 -23.62
N ASN A 983 -42.54 8.77 -22.53
CA ASN A 983 -41.60 9.89 -22.53
C ASN A 983 -40.42 9.73 -21.56
N TRP A 984 -39.40 10.58 -21.74
CA TRP A 984 -38.17 10.58 -20.92
C TRP A 984 -38.43 10.77 -19.42
N MET A 985 -39.26 11.73 -19.02
CA MET A 985 -39.52 12.02 -17.61
C MET A 985 -40.12 10.80 -16.90
N ASN A 986 -41.15 10.19 -17.49
CA ASN A 986 -41.83 9.03 -16.92
C ASN A 986 -40.97 7.77 -16.99
N HIS A 987 -40.13 7.62 -18.01
CA HIS A 987 -39.14 6.56 -18.05
C HIS A 987 -38.14 6.67 -16.88
N LEU A 988 -37.60 7.87 -16.63
CA LEU A 988 -36.66 8.08 -15.54
C LEU A 988 -37.34 7.94 -14.16
N ILE A 989 -38.59 8.39 -14.00
CA ILE A 989 -39.39 8.13 -12.79
C ILE A 989 -39.54 6.63 -12.55
N MET A 990 -39.83 5.85 -13.61
CA MET A 990 -39.92 4.39 -13.53
C MET A 990 -38.61 3.77 -13.03
N VAL A 991 -37.48 4.23 -13.56
CA VAL A 991 -36.14 3.75 -13.18
C VAL A 991 -35.81 4.09 -11.73
N VAL A 992 -36.16 5.29 -11.25
CA VAL A 992 -35.87 5.75 -9.89
C VAL A 992 -36.80 5.08 -8.86
N ASN A 993 -38.11 5.03 -9.12
CA ASN A 993 -39.09 4.49 -8.18
C ASN A 993 -39.25 2.97 -8.26
N GLY A 994 -38.81 2.32 -9.35
CA GLY A 994 -39.00 0.88 -9.58
C GLY A 994 -40.46 0.47 -9.81
N SER A 995 -41.35 1.44 -10.09
CA SER A 995 -42.79 1.24 -10.27
C SER A 995 -43.28 1.85 -11.59
N ARG A 996 -44.30 1.23 -12.18
CA ARG A 996 -44.99 1.72 -13.40
C ARG A 996 -46.30 2.46 -13.11
N SER A 997 -46.67 2.61 -11.83
CA SER A 997 -47.96 3.21 -11.42
C SER A 997 -48.20 4.63 -11.93
N ALA A 998 -47.13 5.39 -12.18
CA ALA A 998 -47.23 6.75 -12.72
C ALA A 998 -47.91 6.82 -14.10
N PHE A 999 -47.82 5.77 -14.92
CA PHE A 999 -48.38 5.74 -16.29
C PHE A 999 -49.18 4.47 -16.61
N ASP A 1000 -49.36 3.53 -15.67
CA ASP A 1000 -50.28 2.40 -15.86
C ASP A 1000 -51.72 2.91 -16.00
N PRO A 1001 -52.44 2.56 -17.08
CA PRO A 1001 -53.85 2.93 -17.25
C PRO A 1001 -54.77 2.41 -16.16
N ASN A 1002 -54.49 1.25 -15.55
CA ASN A 1002 -55.37 0.61 -14.57
C ASN A 1002 -55.24 1.20 -13.17
N ASP A 1003 -54.14 1.90 -12.91
CA ASP A 1003 -53.90 2.59 -11.65
C ASP A 1003 -54.58 3.97 -11.65
N PRO A 1004 -54.96 4.50 -10.46
CA PRO A 1004 -55.44 5.87 -10.35
C PRO A 1004 -54.37 6.87 -10.80
N VAL A 1005 -54.80 8.09 -11.09
CA VAL A 1005 -53.89 9.21 -11.35
C VAL A 1005 -52.90 9.32 -10.18
N PRO A 1006 -51.58 9.40 -10.46
CA PRO A 1006 -50.57 9.44 -9.40
C PRO A 1006 -50.71 10.71 -8.55
N ASP A 1007 -50.40 10.58 -7.26
CA ASP A 1007 -50.28 11.72 -6.36
C ASP A 1007 -49.00 12.50 -6.70
N PRO A 1008 -49.12 13.78 -7.10
CA PRO A 1008 -47.95 14.61 -7.42
C PRO A 1008 -47.01 14.81 -6.22
N GLU A 1009 -47.47 14.68 -4.97
CA GLU A 1009 -46.61 14.76 -3.78
C GLU A 1009 -45.65 13.56 -3.68
N GLU A 1010 -46.11 12.37 -4.05
CA GLU A 1010 -45.28 11.15 -4.04
C GLU A 1010 -44.22 11.18 -5.16
N LEU A 1011 -44.51 11.84 -6.28
CA LEU A 1011 -43.60 11.96 -7.42
C LEU A 1011 -42.56 13.08 -7.25
N LEU A 1012 -42.84 14.09 -6.41
CA LEU A 1012 -42.01 15.28 -6.24
C LEU A 1012 -40.52 14.98 -5.95
N PRO A 1013 -40.15 14.07 -5.02
CA PRO A 1013 -38.75 13.78 -4.74
C PRO A 1013 -38.01 13.21 -5.95
N ALA A 1014 -38.64 12.29 -6.68
CA ALA A 1014 -38.06 11.66 -7.86
C ALA A 1014 -37.88 12.68 -9.00
N VAL A 1015 -38.90 13.50 -9.26
CA VAL A 1015 -38.83 14.56 -10.28
C VAL A 1015 -37.74 15.57 -9.95
N SER A 1016 -37.62 15.98 -8.68
CA SER A 1016 -36.59 16.94 -8.25
C SER A 1016 -35.17 16.38 -8.43
N ASP A 1017 -34.92 15.12 -8.05
CA ASP A 1017 -33.61 14.48 -8.28
C ASP A 1017 -33.26 14.36 -9.77
N ILE A 1018 -34.21 13.88 -10.58
CA ILE A 1018 -34.04 13.75 -12.04
C ILE A 1018 -33.73 15.12 -12.66
N TYR A 1019 -34.51 16.15 -12.30
CA TYR A 1019 -34.35 17.49 -12.84
C TYR A 1019 -32.98 18.09 -12.49
N ARG A 1020 -32.52 17.97 -11.24
CA ARG A 1020 -31.21 18.44 -10.76
C ARG A 1020 -30.07 17.75 -11.52
N ARG A 1021 -30.12 16.42 -11.61
CA ARG A 1021 -29.11 15.57 -12.26
C ARG A 1021 -28.98 15.87 -13.74
N VAL A 1022 -30.09 15.88 -14.45
CA VAL A 1022 -30.11 16.09 -15.91
C VAL A 1022 -29.66 17.51 -16.26
N TYR A 1023 -29.97 18.52 -15.43
CA TYR A 1023 -29.48 19.88 -15.63
C TYR A 1023 -27.96 20.00 -15.47
N ALA A 1024 -27.40 19.39 -14.41
CA ALA A 1024 -25.94 19.36 -14.20
C ALA A 1024 -25.22 18.67 -15.37
N ILE A 1025 -25.78 17.58 -15.89
CA ILE A 1025 -25.25 16.88 -17.07
C ILE A 1025 -25.29 17.79 -18.30
N LEU A 1026 -26.42 18.46 -18.56
CA LEU A 1026 -26.56 19.35 -19.72
C LEU A 1026 -25.49 20.45 -19.71
N LEU A 1027 -25.24 21.09 -18.55
CA LEU A 1027 -24.20 22.10 -18.41
C LEU A 1027 -22.80 21.52 -18.66
N GLY A 1028 -22.50 20.35 -18.09
CA GLY A 1028 -21.17 19.75 -18.21
C GLY A 1028 -20.82 19.24 -19.61
N LEU A 1029 -21.84 18.80 -20.38
CA LEU A 1029 -21.69 18.44 -21.80
C LEU A 1029 -21.52 19.65 -22.72
N ASN A 1030 -21.91 20.84 -22.26
CA ASN A 1030 -21.92 22.08 -23.04
C ASN A 1030 -21.09 23.18 -22.38
N ASP A 1031 -19.88 22.86 -21.91
CA ASP A 1031 -18.99 23.81 -21.20
C ASP A 1031 -18.50 25.00 -22.05
N HIS A 1032 -18.68 24.94 -23.37
CA HIS A 1032 -18.45 26.06 -24.29
C HIS A 1032 -19.33 27.29 -24.04
N ILE A 1033 -20.39 27.17 -23.22
CA ILE A 1033 -21.22 28.30 -22.78
C ILE A 1033 -20.51 29.23 -21.79
N PHE A 1034 -19.39 28.80 -21.19
CA PHE A 1034 -18.61 29.60 -20.25
C PHE A 1034 -17.52 30.42 -20.96
N GLU A 1035 -17.15 31.55 -20.36
CA GLU A 1035 -16.12 32.43 -20.89
C GLU A 1035 -14.71 31.85 -20.67
N THR A 1036 -13.90 31.78 -21.73
CA THR A 1036 -12.52 31.28 -21.65
C THR A 1036 -11.48 32.38 -21.39
N SER A 1037 -11.89 33.64 -21.34
CA SER A 1037 -11.05 34.79 -20.98
C SER A 1037 -11.04 34.96 -19.45
N ASN A 1038 -10.00 35.57 -18.87
CA ASN A 1038 -9.93 35.89 -17.43
C ASN A 1038 -10.24 34.72 -16.47
N ARG A 1039 -9.66 33.55 -16.71
CA ARG A 1039 -9.96 32.29 -16.00
C ARG A 1039 -9.71 32.33 -14.48
N GLY A 1040 -8.91 33.27 -14.00
CA GLY A 1040 -8.43 33.33 -12.62
C GLY A 1040 -7.01 32.78 -12.46
N GLY A 1041 -6.39 33.02 -11.30
CA GLY A 1041 -5.05 32.51 -10.97
C GLY A 1041 -5.05 31.02 -10.61
N PRO A 1042 -3.87 30.38 -10.56
CA PRO A 1042 -3.76 29.00 -10.08
C PRO A 1042 -4.17 28.88 -8.61
N ILE A 1043 -4.82 27.78 -8.28
CA ILE A 1043 -5.29 27.45 -6.93
C ILE A 1043 -4.53 26.24 -6.37
N SER A 1044 -4.40 26.18 -5.05
CA SER A 1044 -3.81 25.04 -4.36
C SER A 1044 -4.84 23.91 -4.20
N ALA A 1045 -4.49 22.72 -4.68
CA ALA A 1045 -5.24 21.48 -4.49
C ALA A 1045 -4.40 20.48 -3.67
N ILE A 1046 -5.06 19.53 -3.03
CA ILE A 1046 -4.43 18.48 -2.21
C ILE A 1046 -4.49 17.17 -2.99
N ARG A 1047 -3.33 16.60 -3.32
CA ARG A 1047 -3.19 15.27 -3.90
C ARG A 1047 -3.05 14.24 -2.78
N HIS A 1048 -3.99 13.32 -2.73
CA HIS A 1048 -4.02 12.15 -1.86
C HIS A 1048 -3.50 10.94 -2.64
N THR A 1049 -2.43 10.31 -2.15
CA THR A 1049 -1.86 9.10 -2.77
C THR A 1049 -1.70 8.00 -1.74
N LYS A 1050 -2.01 6.75 -2.11
CA LYS A 1050 -1.85 5.59 -1.21
C LYS A 1050 -0.45 5.02 -1.37
N GLU A 1051 0.34 5.08 -0.30
CA GLU A 1051 1.73 4.60 -0.30
C GLU A 1051 1.98 3.73 0.94
N THR A 1052 2.85 2.74 0.82
CA THR A 1052 3.38 1.98 1.96
C THR A 1052 4.40 2.82 2.70
N ARG A 1053 4.16 3.11 3.99
CA ARG A 1053 5.05 3.89 4.85
C ARG A 1053 5.48 3.10 6.07
N ILE A 1054 6.62 3.50 6.64
CA ILE A 1054 7.20 2.89 7.83
C ILE A 1054 6.72 3.65 9.07
N PHE A 1055 6.26 2.92 10.07
CA PHE A 1055 5.79 3.40 11.37
C PHE A 1055 6.62 2.79 12.48
N MET A 1056 6.87 3.55 13.55
CA MET A 1056 7.57 3.03 14.72
C MET A 1056 6.54 2.52 15.73
N GLU A 1057 6.59 1.22 16.05
CA GLU A 1057 5.65 0.60 16.99
C GLU A 1057 5.77 1.23 18.38
N ASP A 1058 4.67 1.73 18.92
CA ASP A 1058 4.68 2.48 20.19
C ASP A 1058 5.22 1.66 21.36
N ALA A 1059 4.86 0.37 21.45
CA ALA A 1059 5.35 -0.52 22.51
C ALA A 1059 6.87 -0.71 22.45
N SER A 1060 7.39 -1.06 21.27
CA SER A 1060 8.83 -1.23 21.03
C SER A 1060 9.61 0.07 21.22
N PHE A 1061 9.06 1.21 20.82
CA PHE A 1061 9.65 2.54 21.02
C PHE A 1061 9.75 2.89 22.52
N ILE A 1062 8.66 2.70 23.28
CA ILE A 1062 8.65 2.98 24.73
C ILE A 1062 9.67 2.10 25.46
N ILE A 1063 9.71 0.80 25.15
CA ILE A 1063 10.66 -0.15 25.73
C ILE A 1063 12.09 0.30 25.44
N THR A 1064 12.40 0.59 24.18
CA THR A 1064 13.73 1.01 23.71
C THR A 1064 14.18 2.31 24.38
N MET A 1065 13.33 3.35 24.37
CA MET A 1065 13.65 4.65 24.98
C MET A 1065 13.84 4.55 26.48
N THR A 1066 13.01 3.76 27.17
CA THR A 1066 13.14 3.53 28.63
C THR A 1066 14.46 2.86 28.96
N ILE A 1067 14.85 1.83 28.20
CA ILE A 1067 16.11 1.12 28.44
C ILE A 1067 17.31 1.99 28.12
N LEU A 1068 17.30 2.74 27.01
CA LEU A 1068 18.39 3.67 26.68
C LEU A 1068 18.52 4.78 27.74
N ALA A 1069 17.42 5.31 28.25
CA ALA A 1069 17.42 6.31 29.32
C ALA A 1069 18.03 5.74 30.62
N LEU A 1070 17.62 4.54 31.03
CA LEU A 1070 18.19 3.87 32.21
C LEU A 1070 19.70 3.60 32.03
N ASN A 1071 20.11 3.11 30.85
CA ASN A 1071 21.53 2.90 30.52
C ASN A 1071 22.33 4.21 30.62
N THR A 1072 21.78 5.31 30.09
CA THR A 1072 22.42 6.64 30.11
C THR A 1072 22.57 7.16 31.54
N ILE A 1073 21.53 7.06 32.36
CA ILE A 1073 21.54 7.51 33.76
C ILE A 1073 22.56 6.70 34.58
N VAL A 1074 22.52 5.36 34.47
CA VAL A 1074 23.42 4.48 35.22
C VAL A 1074 24.87 4.67 34.78
N ALA A 1075 25.14 4.77 33.47
CA ALA A 1075 26.47 5.05 32.95
C ALA A 1075 26.97 6.43 33.42
N GLY A 1076 26.14 7.46 33.37
CA GLY A 1076 26.47 8.80 33.87
C GLY A 1076 26.83 8.78 35.36
N LEU A 1077 25.98 8.19 36.20
CA LEU A 1077 26.24 8.05 37.65
C LEU A 1077 27.53 7.27 37.94
N PHE A 1078 27.78 6.20 37.18
CA PHE A 1078 28.95 5.35 37.33
C PHE A 1078 30.25 6.11 37.02
N TYR A 1079 30.32 6.84 35.89
CA TYR A 1079 31.55 7.54 35.48
C TYR A 1079 31.77 8.90 36.16
N ILE A 1080 30.71 9.54 36.67
CA ILE A 1080 30.82 10.77 37.49
C ILE A 1080 31.41 10.45 38.87
N ARG A 1081 30.99 9.34 39.49
CA ARG A 1081 31.48 8.94 40.82
C ARG A 1081 32.93 8.46 40.71
N ALA A 1082 33.85 9.17 41.38
CA ALA A 1082 35.25 8.77 41.41
C ALA A 1082 35.41 7.44 42.16
N VAL A 1083 35.72 6.36 41.44
CA VAL A 1083 36.25 5.14 42.06
C VAL A 1083 37.73 5.41 42.34
N ALA A 1084 38.12 5.42 43.62
CA ALA A 1084 39.52 5.44 44.01
C ALA A 1084 40.17 4.12 43.55
N PHE A 1085 41.43 4.13 43.14
CA PHE A 1085 42.18 2.91 42.81
C PHE A 1085 43.47 2.94 43.61
N VAL A 1086 43.70 1.91 44.42
CA VAL A 1086 44.82 1.78 45.37
C VAL A 1086 45.73 0.61 44.98
N LEU A 1087 45.42 -0.11 43.90
CA LEU A 1087 46.15 -1.32 43.53
C LEU A 1087 47.35 -0.98 42.62
N PRO A 1088 48.55 -1.54 42.89
CA PRO A 1088 49.72 -1.42 42.01
C PRO A 1088 49.51 -1.99 40.61
N ARG A 1089 48.63 -2.98 40.47
CA ARG A 1089 48.37 -3.73 39.24
C ARG A 1089 46.93 -4.26 39.24
N MET A 1090 46.44 -4.76 38.12
CA MET A 1090 45.07 -5.28 38.07
C MET A 1090 45.08 -6.78 38.41
N PRO A 1091 44.16 -7.29 39.26
CA PRO A 1091 44.08 -8.72 39.57
C PRO A 1091 43.39 -9.53 38.45
N THR A 1092 43.79 -9.30 37.20
CA THR A 1092 43.24 -9.92 35.99
C THR A 1092 43.97 -11.20 35.59
N THR A 1093 45.20 -11.41 36.06
CA THR A 1093 46.02 -12.59 35.80
C THR A 1093 46.33 -13.38 37.08
N ILE A 1094 46.66 -14.67 36.96
CA ILE A 1094 47.03 -15.49 38.13
C ILE A 1094 48.30 -14.95 38.77
N GLY A 1095 49.30 -14.58 37.96
CA GLY A 1095 50.56 -14.01 38.43
C GLY A 1095 50.36 -12.71 39.23
N ALA A 1096 49.49 -11.81 38.75
CA ALA A 1096 49.18 -10.57 39.45
C ALA A 1096 48.54 -10.81 40.83
N VAL A 1097 47.63 -11.79 40.93
CA VAL A 1097 46.97 -12.16 42.19
C VAL A 1097 47.94 -12.84 43.16
N VAL A 1098 48.81 -13.74 42.67
CA VAL A 1098 49.81 -14.44 43.48
C VAL A 1098 50.80 -13.45 44.12
N ALA A 1099 51.28 -12.48 43.34
CA ALA A 1099 52.20 -11.47 43.85
C ALA A 1099 51.59 -10.60 44.97
N TYR A 1100 50.26 -10.58 45.17
CA TYR A 1100 49.64 -9.86 46.29
C TYR A 1100 49.68 -10.62 47.62
N PHE A 1101 49.88 -11.93 47.62
CA PHE A 1101 49.92 -12.73 48.84
C PHE A 1101 51.21 -13.55 48.99
N ALA A 1102 52.10 -13.57 48.00
CA ALA A 1102 53.34 -14.35 48.04
C ALA A 1102 54.26 -14.07 49.25
N PRO A 1103 54.44 -12.81 49.73
CA PRO A 1103 55.20 -12.53 50.95
C PRO A 1103 54.40 -12.75 52.24
N SER A 1104 53.09 -12.96 52.15
CA SER A 1104 52.16 -13.04 53.29
C SER A 1104 52.25 -14.35 54.05
N ARG A 1105 51.92 -14.29 55.34
CA ARG A 1105 51.70 -15.49 56.18
C ARG A 1105 50.56 -16.35 55.62
N LEU A 1106 49.62 -15.76 54.88
CA LEU A 1106 48.50 -16.46 54.25
C LEU A 1106 48.95 -17.59 53.31
N ALA A 1107 50.09 -17.45 52.64
CA ALA A 1107 50.66 -18.44 51.72
C ALA A 1107 51.45 -19.55 52.41
N THR A 1108 51.64 -19.50 53.73
CA THR A 1108 52.41 -20.52 54.45
C THR A 1108 51.51 -21.69 54.89
N PRO A 1109 52.00 -22.94 54.83
CA PRO A 1109 51.25 -24.09 55.32
C PRO A 1109 50.91 -23.97 56.82
N VAL A 1110 51.77 -23.29 57.60
CA VAL A 1110 51.56 -23.00 59.03
C VAL A 1110 50.26 -22.21 59.30
N TYR A 1111 49.89 -21.31 58.39
CA TYR A 1111 48.65 -20.55 58.52
C TYR A 1111 47.40 -21.39 58.21
N LYS A 1112 47.53 -22.42 57.36
CA LYS A 1112 46.44 -23.37 57.01
C LYS A 1112 45.99 -24.19 58.22
N ASP A 1113 46.92 -24.51 59.13
CA ASP A 1113 46.66 -25.36 60.30
C ASP A 1113 46.41 -24.54 61.60
N ALA A 1114 46.35 -23.21 61.51
CA ALA A 1114 46.20 -22.34 62.67
C ALA A 1114 44.76 -22.32 63.23
N PRO A 1115 44.55 -22.49 64.56
CA PRO A 1115 43.22 -22.43 65.16
C PRO A 1115 42.60 -21.03 65.02
N GLY A 1116 41.32 -20.98 64.61
CA GLY A 1116 40.55 -19.73 64.43
C GLY A 1116 40.80 -18.99 63.11
N GLN A 1117 41.48 -19.60 62.14
CA GLN A 1117 41.79 -19.01 60.84
C GLN A 1117 40.55 -18.47 60.11
N SER A 1118 39.44 -19.21 60.12
CA SER A 1118 38.19 -18.85 59.41
C SER A 1118 37.48 -17.61 59.98
N SER A 1119 37.81 -17.19 61.20
CA SER A 1119 37.22 -16.01 61.87
C SER A 1119 38.09 -14.75 61.78
N ARG A 1120 39.33 -14.85 61.31
CA ARG A 1120 40.23 -13.68 61.19
C ARG A 1120 39.80 -12.81 60.02
N THR A 1121 39.86 -11.49 60.23
CA THR A 1121 39.63 -10.52 59.16
C THR A 1121 40.90 -10.29 58.35
N LEU A 1122 40.72 -9.83 57.11
CA LEU A 1122 41.79 -9.59 56.14
C LEU A 1122 41.71 -8.14 55.68
N SER A 1123 42.87 -7.53 55.45
CA SER A 1123 42.97 -6.20 54.87
C SER A 1123 44.03 -6.18 53.76
N PHE A 1124 43.88 -5.25 52.81
CA PHE A 1124 44.90 -4.95 51.80
C PHE A 1124 45.69 -3.72 52.24
N GLY A 1125 47.01 -3.84 52.34
CA GLY A 1125 47.83 -2.73 52.80
C GLY A 1125 49.30 -3.06 52.98
N ARG A 1126 50.01 -2.25 53.77
CA ARG A 1126 51.43 -2.46 54.11
C ARG A 1126 51.55 -3.42 55.29
N TYR A 1127 52.39 -4.44 55.18
CA TYR A 1127 52.65 -5.43 56.24
C TYR A 1127 54.10 -5.91 56.22
N ILE A 1128 54.55 -6.54 57.32
CA ILE A 1128 55.86 -7.19 57.38
C ILE A 1128 55.70 -8.67 56.98
N GLY A 1129 56.33 -9.04 55.87
CA GLY A 1129 56.27 -10.37 55.27
C GLY A 1129 57.05 -11.44 56.03
N THR A 1130 56.97 -12.67 55.53
CA THR A 1130 57.67 -13.83 56.10
C THR A 1130 59.20 -13.79 55.95
N ASP A 1131 59.71 -12.90 55.10
CA ASP A 1131 61.13 -12.61 54.86
C ASP A 1131 61.67 -11.45 55.71
N GLY A 1132 60.81 -10.80 56.51
CA GLY A 1132 61.17 -9.68 57.37
C GLY A 1132 61.14 -8.31 56.69
N ASN A 1133 60.81 -8.23 55.40
CA ASN A 1133 60.73 -6.97 54.65
C ASN A 1133 59.32 -6.37 54.68
N VAL A 1134 59.21 -5.07 54.38
CA VAL A 1134 57.92 -4.37 54.24
C VAL A 1134 57.36 -4.66 52.85
N HIS A 1135 56.12 -5.14 52.81
CA HIS A 1135 55.42 -5.50 51.59
C HIS A 1135 54.04 -4.86 51.46
N VAL A 1136 53.55 -4.75 50.23
CA VAL A 1136 52.19 -4.30 49.90
C VAL A 1136 51.35 -5.46 49.38
N GLY A 1137 50.24 -5.79 50.03
CA GLY A 1137 49.40 -6.91 49.60
C GLY A 1137 48.30 -7.31 50.58
N ILE A 1138 47.82 -8.55 50.46
CA ILE A 1138 46.75 -9.12 51.29
C ILE A 1138 47.37 -9.83 52.49
N GLU A 1139 46.94 -9.51 53.71
CA GLU A 1139 47.41 -10.14 54.94
C GLU A 1139 46.30 -10.16 56.01
N ALA A 1140 46.43 -11.01 57.04
CA ALA A 1140 45.48 -11.13 58.14
C ALA A 1140 45.67 -10.04 59.21
N ASP A 1141 44.57 -9.46 59.69
CA ASP A 1141 44.59 -8.50 60.80
C ASP A 1141 45.06 -9.20 62.09
N PRO A 1142 45.88 -8.54 62.94
CA PRO A 1142 46.27 -7.13 62.90
C PRO A 1142 47.60 -6.84 62.18
N HIS A 1143 48.13 -7.76 61.36
CA HIS A 1143 49.48 -7.65 60.81
C HIS A 1143 49.60 -6.71 59.59
N VAL A 1144 48.54 -6.00 59.23
CA VAL A 1144 48.45 -5.17 58.02
C VAL A 1144 47.85 -3.80 58.33
N VAL A 1145 48.42 -2.77 57.72
CA VAL A 1145 47.96 -1.39 57.80
C VAL A 1145 47.38 -1.00 56.43
N PRO A 1146 46.05 -0.73 56.33
CA PRO A 1146 45.42 -0.31 55.08
C PRO A 1146 46.06 0.95 54.49
N ILE A 1147 46.10 1.03 53.15
CA ILE A 1147 46.65 2.19 52.46
C ILE A 1147 45.55 3.22 52.20
N ASP A 1148 45.79 4.47 52.60
CA ASP A 1148 44.89 5.59 52.33
C ASP A 1148 44.96 6.01 50.85
N PRO A 1149 43.85 6.01 50.08
CA PRO A 1149 43.85 6.43 48.69
C PRO A 1149 44.43 7.84 48.44
N SER A 1150 44.36 8.75 49.42
CA SER A 1150 44.93 10.10 49.31
C SER A 1150 46.45 10.13 49.23
N SER A 1151 47.14 9.08 49.68
CA SER A 1151 48.60 9.06 49.79
C SER A 1151 49.34 8.58 48.54
N LEU A 1152 48.64 8.17 47.48
CA LEU A 1152 49.19 7.49 46.29
C LEU A 1152 49.10 8.30 44.98
N GLY A 1153 48.74 9.58 45.01
CA GLY A 1153 48.80 10.38 43.78
C GLY A 1153 48.37 11.85 43.94
N PRO A 1154 48.81 12.73 43.01
CA PRO A 1154 48.49 14.14 43.04
C PRO A 1154 47.01 14.38 42.74
N GLN A 1155 46.32 15.12 43.62
CA GLN A 1155 44.99 15.66 43.35
C GLN A 1155 45.04 16.62 42.16
N VAL A 1156 44.80 16.13 40.94
CA VAL A 1156 44.42 16.99 39.83
C VAL A 1156 42.92 17.29 39.98
N ASP A 1157 42.62 18.26 40.83
CA ASP A 1157 41.31 18.89 40.94
C ASP A 1157 41.01 19.64 39.63
N TYR A 1158 40.44 18.95 38.65
CA TYR A 1158 40.04 19.55 37.36
C TYR A 1158 39.01 20.69 37.55
N LEU A 1159 38.29 20.68 38.68
CA LEU A 1159 37.37 21.75 39.11
C LEU A 1159 38.07 23.05 39.51
N LYS A 1160 39.38 23.05 39.81
CA LYS A 1160 40.18 24.28 40.00
C LYS A 1160 40.62 24.93 38.68
N PHE A 1161 40.75 24.16 37.58
CA PHE A 1161 41.12 24.71 36.27
C PHE A 1161 39.97 25.53 35.65
N LEU A 1162 38.71 25.16 35.91
CA LEU A 1162 37.53 25.94 35.50
C LEU A 1162 37.25 27.15 36.42
N ARG A 1163 37.83 27.21 37.62
CA ARG A 1163 37.67 28.35 38.56
C ARG A 1163 38.82 29.36 38.56
N ARG A 1164 39.99 29.04 38.00
CA ARG A 1164 41.08 30.03 37.78
C ARG A 1164 40.90 30.82 36.49
N ARG A 1165 39.77 31.51 36.40
CA ARG A 1165 39.63 32.72 35.57
C ARG A 1165 38.74 33.75 36.26
N ARG A 1166 38.90 33.95 37.57
CA ARG A 1166 38.50 35.21 38.24
C ARG A 1166 39.14 35.35 39.62
N LYS A 1167 39.76 36.52 39.79
CA LYS A 1167 40.33 37.15 41.00
C LYS A 1167 41.68 36.61 41.49
N GLY A 1168 42.62 37.55 41.55
CA GLY A 1168 43.93 37.39 42.15
C GLY A 1168 43.96 37.75 43.64
N ASN A 1169 45.20 37.68 44.11
CA ASN A 1169 45.80 38.13 45.37
C ASN A 1169 45.91 37.18 46.58
N THR A 1170 47.18 37.14 47.01
CA THR A 1170 47.77 37.07 48.35
C THR A 1170 47.87 35.74 49.13
N ASN A 1171 49.13 35.31 49.19
CA ASN A 1171 49.95 35.04 50.38
C ASN A 1171 49.95 33.70 51.13
N GLN A 1172 51.21 33.26 51.25
CA GLN A 1172 51.94 32.57 52.33
C GLN A 1172 51.86 31.04 52.47
N PRO A 1173 53.05 30.39 52.63
CA PRO A 1173 53.17 28.95 52.85
C PRO A 1173 53.12 28.65 54.35
N ASP A 1174 52.69 27.46 54.72
CA ASP A 1174 52.99 26.90 56.03
C ASP A 1174 53.53 25.49 55.89
N ASP A 1175 54.65 25.29 56.56
CA ASP A 1175 55.46 24.08 56.66
C ASP A 1175 54.78 23.06 57.59
N SER A 1176 55.02 21.77 57.32
CA SER A 1176 54.94 20.59 58.21
C SER A 1176 54.37 19.41 57.38
N GLU A 1177 54.93 18.21 57.36
CA GLU A 1177 55.95 17.60 58.19
C GLU A 1177 56.50 16.37 57.45
N THR A 1178 57.71 16.05 57.85
CA THR A 1178 58.59 14.94 57.46
C THR A 1178 58.06 13.54 57.76
N TRP A 1179 58.51 12.60 56.93
CA TRP A 1179 58.71 11.15 57.12
C TRP A 1179 58.67 10.59 58.55
N ILE A 1180 58.05 9.40 58.70
CA ILE A 1180 58.60 8.14 59.25
C ILE A 1180 57.79 6.98 58.67
#